data_AF-A0A257QVY0-F1
#
_entry.id   AF-A0A257QVY0-F1
#
_cell.length_a   1.000
_cell.length_b   1.000
_cell.length_c   1.000
_cell.angle_alpha   90.00
_cell.angle_beta   90.00
_cell.angle_gamma   90.00
#
_symmetry.space_group_name_H-M   'P 1'
#
loop_
_entity.id
_entity.type
_entity.pdbx_description
1 polymer ?
#
loop_
_entity_poly.entity_id
_entity_poly.type
_entity_poly.pdbx_seq_one_letter_code
_entity_poly.pdbx_strand_id
1 'polypeptide(L)'
;MVDTVRLFISSPGDLQTSTSDPGKTPEPGARERVALVAKKFNGIFANRVIIKPVLWEEQYYSAHDTFQGQIEEAGACDVVIAIFKARLGSPLPVNFPRHLPGGAAYPSGSAYEVLSAIEARKVRGDVPDIYVFRYSEAPNIKLDDPQRPEIELQWQRLNNFFDTWFRTPAGEFTLAFQNYGSDDELIGKVEDCLLQWLAKRHILPQGPVWDRKVLGSPFPGLAAFDAGREQVFFGRDVAIRQAIGRLREAWSRAAPFMLLIGASGSGKSSLLRAGLLPQITLPGTIPEIEVWCQAIIIPGSDPFAALAAALLNEPKLGAELQKGVFKTEDILCRQLKSDPLLALAPLRDALGRTANNKPARLMLGIDQAERLFSETSNETAIAFAALIARLISDQLGFVVMVLRSDAYAQFQSIEPLLALREVGASFDLVAPSEAELEDIVRRPLASCIPPLSFETLNGQSLAARLVADTKGGDALPLLQMTLSRLYDSANERGDDVMRFADYHGMDAAVSDTANDAMGTLNDASQAELPALVTTLVRDVITDPWSGAQMAVAGNFVRERFTTANTARAALVDAFINRRLLTAEGPVIRPTHEALLRIWPAAKAIVDETASLIRLRAALEFRVTEWQAATGVEKNRHLDIPPSLLAGAQRLVALLPSDVSSDMLAFINQANAAARTKHNAKLRLAWGVATIGFAGAAIGITLFIWANIETSKAQANLQLANATLSSFAQIISGFDNPDADSSTQAVNIDTNIESVAKLYAASPVDAAALYLAAAQMRQLSPDTGTSYANKALSMLNALHLANPNDPKITLDYDRALVERARAEAGAGNTSAVAATSDLKTSIGSMQSILDNTADQATRRQIMLLLGHADEDLGDLILRGSVGNSDLAKQTLEIRSADQDYTAAAAIFQRFSSENHGDLQGVAEQAWATNKTGDIASELHDIASATKQYSTAAALLQSLGEHLQDNPIWPQHLAIIDMNLGIIKTSEMDYTAALQIFEEADNKFSTLRDQAVSQNVDLQSDAAWSRDYIGFVNFLCAEQGNTSCLTSAIATLNEARNARARLHAITPGQLQLADDLTHTNATLAAAQGLQALSERHPTDAVKGFAQAVSLTLQILREGNWEYWRLADFYDQEGEAEVLQNNYQAAQDDFAKAAATLAGLVCAAHVTNCPPPMPISLNLSARISTDLAHVIGSVKQK
;
A
#
# COMPACT_ATOMS: atom_id res chain seq x y z
N MET A 1 5.94 34.78 -38.27
CA MET A 1 4.53 34.61 -38.72
C MET A 1 4.08 33.30 -38.12
N VAL A 2 2.90 33.26 -37.49
CA VAL A 2 2.36 32.04 -36.91
C VAL A 2 1.64 31.29 -38.02
N ASP A 3 2.02 30.04 -38.28
CA ASP A 3 1.40 29.26 -39.35
C ASP A 3 -0.03 28.90 -38.96
N THR A 4 -0.98 29.10 -39.87
CA THR A 4 -2.39 28.71 -39.65
C THR A 4 -2.65 27.41 -40.41
N VAL A 5 -3.08 26.38 -39.70
CA VAL A 5 -3.39 25.06 -40.24
C VAL A 5 -4.90 24.86 -40.20
N ARG A 6 -5.53 24.63 -41.35
CA ARG A 6 -6.96 24.29 -41.44
C ARG A 6 -7.15 22.79 -41.33
N LEU A 7 -7.87 22.38 -40.28
CA LEU A 7 -8.16 20.98 -39.97
C LEU A 7 -9.62 20.68 -40.29
N PHE A 8 -9.87 19.88 -41.31
CA PHE A 8 -11.21 19.37 -41.61
C PHE A 8 -11.47 18.08 -40.83
N ILE A 9 -12.60 18.00 -40.13
CA ILE A 9 -13.00 16.81 -39.37
C ILE A 9 -14.22 16.20 -40.06
N SER A 10 -14.03 15.07 -40.73
CA SER A 10 -15.10 14.28 -41.36
C SER A 10 -15.57 13.20 -40.39
N SER A 11 -16.86 13.18 -40.08
CA SER A 11 -17.47 12.15 -39.24
C SER A 11 -18.95 11.96 -39.58
N PRO A 12 -19.47 10.73 -39.61
CA PRO A 12 -20.91 10.50 -39.66
C PRO A 12 -21.61 10.83 -38.33
N GLY A 13 -22.94 10.92 -38.36
CA GLY A 13 -23.75 11.45 -37.25
C GLY A 13 -23.82 10.56 -35.99
N ASP A 14 -23.38 9.30 -36.05
CA ASP A 14 -23.25 8.40 -34.89
C ASP A 14 -22.11 8.79 -33.94
N LEU A 15 -21.33 9.80 -34.30
CA LEU A 15 -20.22 10.35 -33.51
C LEU A 15 -20.53 11.74 -32.93
N GLN A 16 -21.78 12.22 -33.06
CA GLN A 16 -22.28 13.45 -32.44
C GLN A 16 -22.76 13.21 -31.00
N THR A 17 -22.89 14.27 -30.21
CA THR A 17 -23.30 14.25 -28.80
C THR A 17 -24.52 13.35 -28.55
N SER A 18 -24.38 12.40 -27.63
CA SER A 18 -25.47 11.56 -27.14
C SER A 18 -26.41 12.39 -26.26
N THR A 19 -27.61 12.69 -26.76
CA THR A 19 -28.66 13.42 -26.00
C THR A 19 -29.75 12.49 -25.44
N SER A 20 -29.53 11.17 -25.36
CA SER A 20 -30.62 10.21 -25.11
C SER A 20 -31.01 10.00 -23.64
N ASP A 21 -30.30 10.59 -22.68
CA ASP A 21 -30.58 10.40 -21.24
C ASP A 21 -30.98 11.72 -20.56
N PRO A 22 -32.29 11.97 -20.33
CA PRO A 22 -32.79 13.19 -19.69
C PRO A 22 -32.46 13.17 -18.18
N GLY A 23 -31.19 13.42 -17.87
CA GLY A 23 -30.64 13.35 -16.52
C GLY A 23 -29.10 13.43 -16.46
N LYS A 24 -28.42 13.19 -17.59
CA LYS A 24 -26.95 13.33 -17.71
C LYS A 24 -26.57 14.58 -18.50
N THR A 25 -25.50 15.24 -18.07
CA THR A 25 -24.83 16.27 -18.88
C THR A 25 -24.39 15.67 -20.23
N PRO A 26 -24.67 16.31 -21.36
CA PRO A 26 -24.30 15.78 -22.67
C PRO A 26 -22.78 15.64 -22.76
N GLU A 27 -22.30 14.41 -22.98
CA GLU A 27 -20.88 14.16 -23.20
C GLU A 27 -20.48 14.53 -24.63
N PRO A 28 -19.31 15.17 -24.82
CA PRO A 28 -18.81 15.51 -26.15
C PRO A 28 -18.59 14.27 -27.01
N GLY A 29 -19.18 14.25 -28.20
CA GLY A 29 -18.96 13.19 -29.19
C GLY A 29 -17.51 13.18 -29.72
N ALA A 30 -17.09 12.09 -30.37
CA ALA A 30 -15.71 11.91 -30.86
C ALA A 30 -15.21 13.09 -31.73
N ARG A 31 -16.11 13.71 -32.50
CA ARG A 31 -15.80 14.90 -33.31
C ARG A 31 -15.43 16.12 -32.47
N GLU A 32 -16.20 16.42 -31.44
CA GLU A 32 -15.94 17.54 -30.52
C GLU A 32 -14.65 17.32 -29.75
N ARG A 33 -14.37 16.07 -29.35
CA ARG A 33 -13.12 15.70 -28.69
C ARG A 33 -11.89 15.95 -29.58
N VAL A 34 -11.98 15.70 -30.89
CA VAL A 34 -10.91 16.08 -31.84
C VAL A 34 -10.76 17.60 -31.98
N ALA A 35 -11.86 18.36 -31.94
CA ALA A 35 -11.77 19.83 -31.91
C ALA A 35 -11.10 20.35 -30.61
N LEU A 36 -11.31 19.66 -29.48
CA LEU A 36 -10.61 19.96 -28.22
C LEU A 36 -9.09 19.71 -28.32
N VAL A 37 -8.64 18.71 -29.09
CA VAL A 37 -7.21 18.50 -29.38
C VAL A 37 -6.61 19.73 -30.09
N ALA A 38 -7.30 20.26 -31.10
CA ALA A 38 -6.86 21.49 -31.77
C ALA A 38 -6.79 22.67 -30.79
N LYS A 39 -7.76 22.81 -29.87
CA LYS A 39 -7.76 23.84 -28.82
C LYS A 39 -6.59 23.67 -27.83
N LYS A 40 -6.31 22.44 -27.39
CA LYS A 40 -5.16 22.09 -26.54
C LYS A 40 -3.86 22.49 -27.23
N PHE A 41 -3.68 22.13 -28.50
CA PHE A 41 -2.48 22.43 -29.27
C PHE A 41 -2.33 23.94 -29.50
N ASN A 42 -3.42 24.65 -29.75
CA ASN A 42 -3.40 26.12 -29.81
C ASN A 42 -2.98 26.75 -28.48
N GLY A 43 -3.29 26.13 -27.34
CA GLY A 43 -2.79 26.54 -26.03
C GLY A 43 -1.28 26.32 -25.87
N ILE A 44 -0.81 25.12 -26.22
CA ILE A 44 0.60 24.70 -26.05
C ILE A 44 1.52 25.44 -27.05
N PHE A 45 1.07 25.60 -28.30
CA PHE A 45 1.87 26.08 -29.42
C PHE A 45 1.40 27.43 -29.98
N ALA A 46 0.68 28.24 -29.19
CA ALA A 46 0.05 29.51 -29.60
C ALA A 46 0.96 30.44 -30.43
N ASN A 47 2.27 30.43 -30.13
CA ASN A 47 3.26 31.29 -30.77
C ASN A 47 3.91 30.68 -32.02
N ARG A 48 3.55 29.45 -32.39
CA ARG A 48 4.14 28.69 -33.51
C ARG A 48 3.10 28.27 -34.54
N VAL A 49 1.96 27.72 -34.10
CA VAL A 49 0.89 27.27 -34.98
C VAL A 49 -0.49 27.57 -34.39
N ILE A 50 -1.43 27.93 -35.27
CA ILE A 50 -2.85 28.00 -34.95
C ILE A 50 -3.60 26.99 -35.82
N ILE A 51 -4.10 25.94 -35.20
CA ILE A 51 -4.96 24.93 -35.81
C ILE A 51 -6.40 25.43 -35.76
N LYS A 52 -7.01 25.66 -36.93
CA LYS A 52 -8.42 26.05 -37.07
C LYS A 52 -9.25 24.84 -37.48
N PRO A 53 -10.03 24.23 -36.57
CA PRO A 53 -10.97 23.18 -36.94
C PRO A 53 -12.10 23.78 -37.79
N VAL A 54 -12.42 23.12 -38.91
CA VAL A 54 -13.57 23.44 -39.76
C VAL A 54 -14.73 22.55 -39.32
N LEU A 55 -15.63 23.10 -38.53
CA LEU A 55 -16.86 22.45 -38.06
C LEU A 55 -18.05 23.06 -38.78
N TRP A 56 -18.72 22.25 -39.59
CA TRP A 56 -19.84 22.72 -40.41
C TRP A 56 -21.13 22.90 -39.60
N GLU A 57 -21.30 22.30 -38.41
CA GLU A 57 -22.49 22.50 -37.56
C GLU A 57 -22.61 23.93 -36.98
N GLU A 58 -21.50 24.67 -36.89
CA GLU A 58 -21.46 26.03 -36.34
C GLU A 58 -21.76 27.12 -37.40
N GLN A 59 -21.92 26.72 -38.66
CA GLN A 59 -22.18 27.64 -39.78
C GLN A 59 -23.67 27.73 -40.10
N TYR A 60 -24.15 28.96 -40.31
CA TYR A 60 -25.52 29.20 -40.78
C TYR A 60 -25.62 28.97 -42.28
N TYR A 61 -26.51 28.06 -42.69
CA TYR A 61 -26.77 27.74 -44.09
C TYR A 61 -27.91 28.57 -44.67
N SER A 62 -27.83 28.80 -45.97
CA SER A 62 -28.88 29.48 -46.73
C SER A 62 -29.65 28.47 -47.59
N ALA A 63 -30.96 28.63 -47.71
CA ALA A 63 -31.83 27.63 -48.36
C ALA A 63 -31.74 27.57 -49.90
N HIS A 64 -30.66 28.10 -50.52
CA HIS A 64 -30.49 28.15 -51.98
C HIS A 64 -29.70 26.96 -52.55
N ASP A 65 -29.05 26.16 -51.69
CA ASP A 65 -28.26 24.99 -52.08
C ASP A 65 -28.39 23.88 -51.02
N THR A 66 -27.97 22.67 -51.37
CA THR A 66 -27.88 21.52 -50.45
C THR A 66 -26.91 21.79 -49.31
N PHE A 67 -27.10 21.12 -48.16
CA PHE A 67 -26.18 21.21 -47.02
C PHE A 67 -24.74 20.95 -47.44
N GLN A 68 -24.49 19.84 -48.15
CA GLN A 68 -23.14 19.45 -48.59
C GLN A 68 -22.53 20.43 -49.62
N GLY A 69 -23.33 21.17 -50.39
CA GLY A 69 -22.85 22.16 -51.36
C GLY A 69 -22.30 23.45 -50.70
N GLN A 70 -22.68 23.70 -49.45
CA GLN A 70 -22.31 24.90 -48.70
C GLN A 70 -21.15 24.68 -47.70
N ILE A 71 -20.75 23.43 -47.48
CA ILE A 71 -19.63 23.08 -46.59
C ILE A 71 -18.31 23.34 -47.33
N GLU A 72 -17.33 23.95 -46.65
CA GLU A 72 -15.97 24.12 -47.18
C GLU A 72 -15.42 22.75 -47.64
N GLU A 73 -14.87 22.68 -48.85
CA GLU A 73 -14.39 21.42 -49.39
C GLU A 73 -13.25 20.83 -48.54
N ALA A 74 -13.36 19.56 -48.14
CA ALA A 74 -12.30 18.86 -47.42
C ALA A 74 -10.95 18.91 -48.18
N GLY A 75 -11.00 18.84 -49.51
CA GLY A 75 -9.85 19.00 -50.40
C GLY A 75 -9.20 20.39 -50.38
N ALA A 76 -9.84 21.40 -49.79
CA ALA A 76 -9.29 22.75 -49.65
C ALA A 76 -8.53 22.97 -48.34
N CYS A 77 -8.60 22.05 -47.38
CA CYS A 77 -7.93 22.14 -46.07
C CYS A 77 -6.49 21.62 -46.10
N ASP A 78 -5.74 21.81 -45.00
CA ASP A 78 -4.35 21.36 -44.87
C ASP A 78 -4.26 19.91 -44.36
N VAL A 79 -5.15 19.56 -43.44
CA VAL A 79 -5.28 18.22 -42.86
C VAL A 79 -6.76 17.81 -42.86
N VAL A 80 -7.02 16.55 -43.22
CA VAL A 80 -8.34 15.92 -43.14
C VAL A 80 -8.26 14.73 -42.19
N ILE A 81 -9.02 14.77 -41.10
CA ILE A 81 -9.21 13.64 -40.18
C ILE A 81 -10.59 13.07 -40.40
N ALA A 82 -10.67 11.82 -40.84
CA ALA A 82 -11.92 11.09 -41.03
C ALA A 82 -12.09 10.00 -39.97
N ILE A 83 -13.25 9.96 -39.32
CA ILE A 83 -13.52 9.08 -38.17
C ILE A 83 -14.77 8.26 -38.47
N PHE A 84 -14.68 6.93 -38.39
CA PHE A 84 -15.78 6.01 -38.64
C PHE A 84 -15.95 5.02 -37.49
N LYS A 85 -17.19 4.90 -36.97
CA LYS A 85 -17.55 3.95 -35.91
C LYS A 85 -18.50 2.87 -36.39
N ALA A 86 -19.79 3.18 -36.55
CA ALA A 86 -20.80 2.20 -36.96
C ALA A 86 -21.50 2.57 -38.29
N ARG A 87 -21.40 3.82 -38.74
CA ARG A 87 -22.07 4.31 -39.97
C ARG A 87 -21.09 4.87 -40.99
N LEU A 88 -21.48 4.85 -42.27
CA LEU A 88 -20.76 5.53 -43.37
C LEU A 88 -21.27 6.98 -43.57
N GLY A 89 -22.50 7.26 -43.17
CA GLY A 89 -23.15 8.57 -43.31
C GLY A 89 -24.38 8.57 -44.21
N SER A 90 -25.01 9.74 -44.32
CA SER A 90 -26.24 9.92 -45.11
C SER A 90 -25.95 9.88 -46.61
N PRO A 91 -26.81 9.24 -47.43
CA PRO A 91 -26.71 9.29 -48.89
C PRO A 91 -26.80 10.73 -49.39
N LEU A 92 -26.06 11.04 -50.45
CA LEU A 92 -26.19 12.33 -51.13
C LEU A 92 -27.44 12.36 -52.01
N PRO A 93 -28.02 13.55 -52.26
CA PRO A 93 -29.15 13.70 -53.18
C PRO A 93 -28.81 13.17 -54.58
N VAL A 94 -29.80 12.61 -55.29
CA VAL A 94 -29.63 12.06 -56.65
C VAL A 94 -29.06 13.09 -57.64
N ASN A 95 -29.33 14.38 -57.41
CA ASN A 95 -28.86 15.49 -58.24
C ASN A 95 -27.59 16.17 -57.69
N PHE A 96 -26.83 15.52 -56.81
CA PHE A 96 -25.58 16.09 -56.29
C PHE A 96 -24.59 16.30 -57.45
N PRO A 97 -24.03 17.52 -57.63
CA PRO A 97 -23.34 17.87 -58.87
C PRO A 97 -21.99 17.15 -59.06
N ARG A 98 -21.40 16.59 -58.00
CA ARG A 98 -20.08 15.94 -58.07
C ARG A 98 -20.17 14.42 -58.07
N HIS A 99 -19.34 13.82 -58.89
CA HIS A 99 -19.31 12.39 -59.16
C HIS A 99 -17.88 11.87 -59.02
N LEU A 100 -17.75 10.56 -58.79
CA LEU A 100 -16.47 9.86 -58.82
C LEU A 100 -15.85 9.91 -60.23
N PRO A 101 -14.52 9.74 -60.34
CA PRO A 101 -13.87 9.49 -61.62
C PRO A 101 -14.52 8.29 -62.34
N GLY A 102 -15.20 8.54 -63.45
CA GLY A 102 -16.03 7.55 -64.16
C GLY A 102 -17.54 7.79 -64.10
N GLY A 103 -18.01 8.84 -63.43
CA GLY A 103 -19.40 9.31 -63.47
C GLY A 103 -20.36 8.68 -62.45
N ALA A 104 -19.88 7.77 -61.59
CA ALA A 104 -20.68 7.19 -60.52
C ALA A 104 -20.93 8.20 -59.37
N ALA A 105 -22.09 8.13 -58.72
CA ALA A 105 -22.39 8.94 -57.56
C ALA A 105 -21.58 8.48 -56.32
N TYR A 106 -21.27 9.41 -55.41
CA TYR A 106 -20.65 9.09 -54.13
C TYR A 106 -21.66 8.38 -53.20
N PRO A 107 -21.23 7.39 -52.40
CA PRO A 107 -22.14 6.59 -51.59
C PRO A 107 -22.69 7.31 -50.34
N SER A 108 -21.97 8.31 -49.82
CA SER A 108 -22.39 9.16 -48.71
C SER A 108 -21.65 10.50 -48.70
N GLY A 109 -22.10 11.45 -47.88
CA GLY A 109 -21.39 12.70 -47.63
C GLY A 109 -19.97 12.52 -47.07
N SER A 110 -19.80 11.70 -46.03
CA SER A 110 -18.47 11.42 -45.45
C SER A 110 -17.56 10.68 -46.43
N ALA A 111 -18.11 9.80 -47.27
CA ALA A 111 -17.34 9.15 -48.34
C ALA A 111 -16.90 10.17 -49.42
N TYR A 112 -17.77 11.12 -49.76
CA TYR A 112 -17.41 12.22 -50.66
C TYR A 112 -16.28 13.08 -50.08
N GLU A 113 -16.33 13.44 -48.80
CA GLU A 113 -15.29 14.24 -48.14
C GLU A 113 -13.92 13.54 -48.18
N VAL A 114 -13.87 12.24 -47.85
CA VAL A 114 -12.62 11.46 -47.86
C VAL A 114 -12.07 11.26 -49.27
N LEU A 115 -12.91 10.79 -50.20
CA LEU A 115 -12.46 10.45 -51.55
C LEU A 115 -12.08 11.68 -52.36
N SER A 116 -12.81 12.79 -52.21
CA SER A 116 -12.46 14.06 -52.87
C SER A 116 -11.17 14.66 -52.31
N ALA A 117 -10.90 14.53 -51.00
CA ALA A 117 -9.63 14.96 -50.41
C ALA A 117 -8.44 14.11 -50.92
N ILE A 118 -8.62 12.80 -51.04
CA ILE A 118 -7.61 11.89 -51.62
C ILE A 118 -7.31 12.26 -53.09
N GLU A 119 -8.35 12.57 -53.87
CA GLU A 119 -8.18 13.02 -55.25
C GLU A 119 -7.44 14.36 -55.32
N ALA A 120 -7.85 15.33 -54.49
CA ALA A 120 -7.17 16.62 -54.39
C ALA A 120 -5.68 16.46 -54.04
N ARG A 121 -5.35 15.56 -53.11
CA ARG A 121 -3.96 15.24 -52.72
C ARG A 121 -3.16 14.62 -53.86
N LYS A 122 -3.77 13.72 -54.65
CA LYS A 122 -3.14 13.14 -55.84
C LYS A 122 -2.85 14.18 -56.93
N VAL A 123 -3.69 15.21 -57.04
CA VAL A 123 -3.52 16.30 -58.02
C VAL A 123 -2.52 17.36 -57.54
N ARG A 124 -2.63 17.81 -56.28
CA ARG A 124 -1.85 18.94 -55.75
C ARG A 124 -0.44 18.54 -55.28
N GLY A 125 -0.26 17.31 -54.82
CA GLY A 125 1.06 16.79 -54.46
C GLY A 125 1.59 17.21 -53.09
N ASP A 126 0.93 18.12 -52.35
CA ASP A 126 1.34 18.59 -51.00
C ASP A 126 0.22 18.56 -49.91
N VAL A 127 -0.98 19.09 -50.17
CA VAL A 127 -2.14 19.13 -49.25
C VAL A 127 -3.45 18.77 -49.97
N PRO A 128 -4.47 18.24 -49.25
CA PRO A 128 -4.46 17.89 -47.82
C PRO A 128 -3.71 16.59 -47.51
N ASP A 129 -3.15 16.44 -46.31
CA ASP A 129 -2.84 15.10 -45.79
C ASP A 129 -4.10 14.50 -45.15
N ILE A 130 -4.43 13.26 -45.53
CA ILE A 130 -5.67 12.57 -45.14
C ILE A 130 -5.34 11.42 -44.19
N TYR A 131 -5.98 11.43 -43.03
CA TYR A 131 -5.87 10.38 -42.01
C TYR A 131 -7.25 9.81 -41.71
N VAL A 132 -7.36 8.49 -41.71
CA VAL A 132 -8.62 7.77 -41.57
C VAL A 132 -8.55 6.85 -40.36
N PHE A 133 -9.46 7.03 -39.41
CA PHE A 133 -9.60 6.25 -38.19
C PHE A 133 -10.88 5.43 -38.21
N ARG A 134 -10.78 4.13 -37.95
CA ARG A 134 -11.88 3.17 -37.98
C ARG A 134 -12.01 2.44 -36.65
N TYR A 135 -13.21 2.36 -36.10
CA TYR A 135 -13.48 1.56 -34.90
C TYR A 135 -13.34 0.06 -35.20
N SER A 136 -12.73 -0.66 -34.26
CA SER A 136 -12.27 -2.03 -34.50
C SER A 136 -13.38 -3.08 -34.39
N GLU A 137 -14.42 -2.79 -33.63
CA GLU A 137 -15.47 -3.75 -33.30
C GLU A 137 -16.80 -3.45 -34.01
N ALA A 138 -17.63 -4.48 -34.16
CA ALA A 138 -18.99 -4.33 -34.68
C ALA A 138 -19.89 -3.63 -33.65
N PRO A 139 -20.92 -2.87 -34.09
CA PRO A 139 -21.86 -2.26 -33.17
C PRO A 139 -22.62 -3.33 -32.36
N ASN A 140 -22.70 -3.15 -31.04
CA ASN A 140 -23.49 -4.00 -30.15
C ASN A 140 -24.94 -3.51 -30.11
N ILE A 141 -25.86 -4.27 -30.73
CA ILE A 141 -27.28 -3.89 -30.90
C ILE A 141 -28.15 -4.96 -30.25
N LYS A 142 -29.13 -4.55 -29.44
CA LYS A 142 -30.10 -5.47 -28.85
C LYS A 142 -31.01 -6.09 -29.93
N LEU A 143 -31.44 -7.33 -29.74
CA LEU A 143 -32.25 -8.06 -30.72
C LEU A 143 -33.59 -7.38 -31.03
N ASP A 144 -34.14 -6.66 -30.07
CA ASP A 144 -35.43 -5.96 -30.09
C ASP A 144 -35.32 -4.45 -30.42
N ASP A 145 -34.12 -3.96 -30.75
CA ASP A 145 -33.93 -2.55 -31.09
C ASP A 145 -34.68 -2.20 -32.40
N PRO A 146 -35.64 -1.26 -32.39
CA PRO A 146 -36.41 -0.88 -33.57
C PRO A 146 -35.55 -0.26 -34.69
N GLN A 147 -34.35 0.23 -34.39
CA GLN A 147 -33.40 0.78 -35.38
C GLN A 147 -32.44 -0.28 -35.95
N ARG A 148 -32.49 -1.53 -35.47
CA ARG A 148 -31.56 -2.60 -35.87
C ARG A 148 -31.40 -2.74 -37.40
N PRO A 149 -32.45 -2.77 -38.23
CA PRO A 149 -32.28 -2.90 -39.68
C PRO A 149 -31.51 -1.73 -40.32
N GLU A 150 -31.66 -0.51 -39.78
CA GLU A 150 -30.95 0.67 -40.28
C GLU A 150 -29.46 0.63 -39.88
N ILE A 151 -29.17 0.21 -38.65
CA ILE A 151 -27.79 0.09 -38.15
C ILE A 151 -27.05 -1.02 -38.91
N GLU A 152 -27.68 -2.18 -39.12
CA GLU A 152 -27.11 -3.28 -39.93
C GLU A 152 -26.82 -2.82 -41.38
N LEU A 153 -27.73 -2.07 -42.00
CA LEU A 153 -27.54 -1.52 -43.35
C LEU A 153 -26.37 -0.52 -43.41
N GLN A 154 -26.25 0.36 -42.41
CA GLN A 154 -25.16 1.33 -42.34
C GLN A 154 -23.80 0.66 -42.09
N TRP A 155 -23.77 -0.38 -41.26
CA TRP A 155 -22.58 -1.19 -41.04
C TRP A 155 -22.13 -1.91 -42.32
N GLN A 156 -23.07 -2.49 -43.07
CA GLN A 156 -22.79 -3.09 -44.38
C GLN A 156 -22.24 -2.07 -45.38
N ARG A 157 -22.83 -0.87 -45.45
CA ARG A 157 -22.32 0.21 -46.30
C ARG A 157 -20.90 0.63 -45.93
N LEU A 158 -20.60 0.74 -44.64
CA LEU A 158 -19.27 1.08 -44.14
C LEU A 158 -18.25 0.00 -44.53
N ASN A 159 -18.58 -1.28 -44.33
CA ASN A 159 -17.71 -2.39 -44.74
C ASN A 159 -17.44 -2.39 -46.24
N ASN A 160 -18.50 -2.27 -47.06
CA ASN A 160 -18.37 -2.20 -48.51
C ASN A 160 -17.50 -1.01 -48.95
N PHE A 161 -17.57 0.12 -48.24
CA PHE A 161 -16.70 1.26 -48.52
C PHE A 161 -15.22 0.93 -48.30
N PHE A 162 -14.86 0.32 -47.17
CA PHE A 162 -13.47 -0.09 -46.94
C PHE A 162 -13.01 -1.20 -47.91
N ASP A 163 -13.87 -2.16 -48.22
CA ASP A 163 -13.52 -3.25 -49.15
C ASP A 163 -13.36 -2.77 -50.60
N THR A 164 -14.10 -1.73 -51.00
CA THR A 164 -14.03 -1.18 -52.37
C THR A 164 -12.86 -0.23 -52.57
N TRP A 165 -12.61 0.67 -51.61
CA TRP A 165 -11.65 1.77 -51.80
C TRP A 165 -10.33 1.59 -51.05
N PHE A 166 -10.30 0.83 -49.95
CA PHE A 166 -9.11 0.61 -49.12
C PHE A 166 -8.49 -0.77 -49.30
N ARG A 167 -9.14 -1.67 -50.06
CA ARG A 167 -8.64 -3.02 -50.32
C ARG A 167 -8.72 -3.40 -51.80
N THR A 168 -7.86 -4.33 -52.21
CA THR A 168 -7.97 -5.03 -53.49
C THR A 168 -9.02 -6.15 -53.38
N PRO A 169 -9.51 -6.70 -54.51
CA PRO A 169 -10.36 -7.90 -54.48
C PRO A 169 -9.72 -9.12 -53.79
N ALA A 170 -8.38 -9.14 -53.66
CA ALA A 170 -7.63 -10.17 -52.93
C ALA A 170 -7.46 -9.87 -51.42
N GLY A 171 -7.96 -8.73 -50.94
CA GLY A 171 -7.89 -8.31 -49.54
C GLY A 171 -6.64 -7.50 -49.15
N GLU A 172 -5.77 -7.15 -50.10
CA GLU A 172 -4.57 -6.34 -49.84
C GLU A 172 -4.93 -4.86 -49.67
N PHE A 173 -4.26 -4.12 -48.78
CA PHE A 173 -4.57 -2.71 -48.55
C PHE A 173 -4.11 -1.80 -49.70
N THR A 174 -5.03 -1.06 -50.31
CA THR A 174 -4.75 -0.05 -51.36
C THR A 174 -4.61 1.36 -50.79
N LEU A 175 -5.26 1.65 -49.67
CA LEU A 175 -5.18 2.89 -48.91
C LEU A 175 -5.01 2.58 -47.42
N ALA A 176 -4.26 3.41 -46.71
CA ALA A 176 -3.99 3.22 -45.28
C ALA A 176 -5.10 3.82 -44.41
N PHE A 177 -5.39 3.16 -43.30
CA PHE A 177 -6.23 3.66 -42.20
C PHE A 177 -5.71 3.12 -40.87
N GLN A 178 -6.14 3.71 -39.75
CA GLN A 178 -5.77 3.32 -38.40
C GLN A 178 -7.00 2.78 -37.66
N ASN A 179 -6.80 1.77 -36.81
CA ASN A 179 -7.85 1.24 -35.95
C ASN A 179 -7.82 1.89 -34.56
N TYR A 180 -8.97 1.98 -33.90
CA TYR A 180 -9.10 2.36 -32.49
C TYR A 180 -10.19 1.51 -31.79
N GLY A 181 -10.05 1.30 -30.48
CA GLY A 181 -10.94 0.51 -29.64
C GLY A 181 -11.73 1.32 -28.60
N SER A 182 -11.36 2.58 -28.35
CA SER A 182 -12.11 3.49 -27.48
C SER A 182 -11.96 4.95 -27.92
N ASP A 183 -12.87 5.82 -27.46
CA ASP A 183 -12.80 7.25 -27.78
C ASP A 183 -11.53 7.90 -27.19
N ASP A 184 -11.01 7.43 -26.04
CA ASP A 184 -9.76 7.93 -25.47
C ASP A 184 -8.53 7.49 -26.28
N GLU A 185 -8.53 6.25 -26.79
CA GLU A 185 -7.48 5.77 -27.68
C GLU A 185 -7.45 6.57 -28.99
N LEU A 186 -8.63 6.89 -29.54
CA LEU A 186 -8.76 7.75 -30.71
C LEU A 186 -8.10 9.12 -30.48
N ILE A 187 -8.35 9.76 -29.33
CA ILE A 187 -7.76 11.07 -29.03
C ILE A 187 -6.25 11.00 -28.92
N GLY A 188 -5.69 9.98 -28.26
CA GLY A 188 -4.25 9.77 -28.23
C GLY A 188 -3.65 9.65 -29.64
N LYS A 189 -4.26 8.83 -30.51
CA LYS A 189 -3.79 8.65 -31.90
C LYS A 189 -3.90 9.93 -32.74
N VAL A 190 -4.95 10.72 -32.54
CA VAL A 190 -5.13 12.00 -33.23
C VAL A 190 -4.09 13.03 -32.76
N GLU A 191 -3.78 13.09 -31.46
CA GLU A 191 -2.71 13.94 -30.92
C GLU A 191 -1.36 13.58 -31.55
N ASP A 192 -1.01 12.30 -31.53
CA ASP A 192 0.24 11.80 -32.13
C ASP A 192 0.31 12.09 -33.64
N CYS A 193 -0.80 11.87 -34.35
CA CYS A 193 -0.93 12.14 -35.77
C CYS A 193 -0.65 13.62 -36.09
N LEU A 194 -1.27 14.54 -35.36
CA LEU A 194 -1.08 15.99 -35.57
C LEU A 194 0.34 16.43 -35.19
N LEU A 195 0.92 15.91 -34.10
CA LEU A 195 2.31 16.20 -33.73
C LEU A 195 3.29 15.73 -34.82
N GLN A 196 3.13 14.50 -35.30
CA GLN A 196 3.95 13.96 -36.39
C GLN A 196 3.81 14.79 -37.67
N TRP A 197 2.59 15.22 -38.00
CA TRP A 197 2.34 16.05 -39.17
C TRP A 197 3.01 17.42 -39.07
N LEU A 198 2.85 18.10 -37.92
CA LEU A 198 3.47 19.40 -37.64
C LEU A 198 5.00 19.32 -37.66
N ALA A 199 5.56 18.25 -37.10
CA ALA A 199 6.99 17.99 -37.09
C ALA A 199 7.54 17.69 -38.49
N LYS A 200 6.82 16.91 -39.31
CA LYS A 200 7.20 16.59 -40.71
C LYS A 200 7.24 17.85 -41.59
N ARG A 201 6.43 18.85 -41.28
CA ARG A 201 6.40 20.14 -42.00
C ARG A 201 7.31 21.21 -41.41
N HIS A 202 8.12 20.86 -40.42
CA HIS A 202 9.01 21.78 -39.71
C HIS A 202 8.29 22.98 -39.06
N ILE A 203 6.97 22.90 -38.86
CA ILE A 203 6.17 23.90 -38.14
C ILE A 203 6.49 23.79 -36.64
N LEU A 204 6.64 22.56 -36.16
CA LEU A 204 7.30 22.26 -34.89
C LEU A 204 8.69 21.66 -35.17
N PRO A 205 9.73 22.02 -34.41
CA PRO A 205 11.03 21.37 -34.53
C PRO A 205 10.89 19.88 -34.21
N GLN A 206 11.55 19.03 -35.01
CA GLN A 206 11.75 17.62 -34.70
C GLN A 206 12.74 17.53 -33.54
N GLY A 207 12.23 17.27 -32.33
CA GLY A 207 13.03 17.20 -31.10
C GLY A 207 13.62 18.55 -30.68
N PRO A 208 14.71 18.52 -29.91
CA PRO A 208 14.77 18.71 -28.46
C PRO A 208 14.25 20.08 -27.97
N VAL A 209 13.62 20.14 -26.78
CA VAL A 209 12.96 21.36 -26.25
C VAL A 209 13.77 22.10 -25.18
N TRP A 210 14.89 21.54 -24.73
CA TRP A 210 15.69 22.06 -23.62
C TRP A 210 17.01 22.68 -24.08
N ASP A 211 17.07 24.01 -24.14
CA ASP A 211 18.31 24.73 -24.43
C ASP A 211 19.22 24.74 -23.19
N ARG A 212 20.24 23.90 -23.19
CA ARG A 212 21.20 23.76 -22.09
C ARG A 212 22.03 25.01 -21.83
N LYS A 213 22.26 25.83 -22.86
CA LYS A 213 23.04 27.07 -22.71
C LYS A 213 22.24 28.15 -21.98
N VAL A 214 20.92 28.14 -22.15
CA VAL A 214 20.01 29.11 -21.53
C VAL A 214 19.46 28.61 -20.20
N LEU A 215 19.03 27.36 -20.15
CA LEU A 215 18.30 26.76 -19.01
C LEU A 215 19.21 25.93 -18.08
N GLY A 216 20.46 25.69 -18.48
CA GLY A 216 21.43 24.91 -17.71
C GLY A 216 21.15 23.41 -17.74
N SER A 217 21.58 22.71 -16.68
CA SER A 217 21.40 21.25 -16.56
C SER A 217 19.91 20.86 -16.63
N PRO A 218 19.56 19.84 -17.44
CA PRO A 218 18.21 19.28 -17.45
C PRO A 218 17.89 18.54 -16.14
N PHE A 219 18.93 18.17 -15.36
CA PHE A 219 18.79 17.42 -14.12
C PHE A 219 18.87 18.36 -12.90
N PRO A 220 17.86 18.36 -12.02
CA PRO A 220 17.81 19.28 -10.88
C PRO A 220 18.73 18.87 -9.72
N GLY A 221 19.28 17.66 -9.72
CA GLY A 221 20.04 17.09 -8.60
C GLY A 221 19.11 16.55 -7.51
N LEU A 222 19.35 16.89 -6.24
CA LEU A 222 18.48 16.49 -5.13
C LEU A 222 17.15 17.27 -5.05
N ALA A 223 17.02 18.37 -5.81
CA ALA A 223 15.78 19.13 -5.86
C ALA A 223 14.71 18.42 -6.69
N ALA A 224 13.43 18.64 -6.36
CA ALA A 224 12.31 18.17 -7.19
C ALA A 224 12.26 18.89 -8.55
N PHE A 225 11.74 18.21 -9.57
CA PHE A 225 11.39 18.88 -10.82
C PHE A 225 10.26 19.89 -10.57
N ASP A 226 10.29 21.01 -11.27
CA ASP A 226 9.27 22.06 -11.24
C ASP A 226 8.63 22.24 -12.63
N ALA A 227 7.62 23.10 -12.72
CA ALA A 227 6.96 23.42 -13.99
C ALA A 227 7.95 23.97 -15.04
N GLY A 228 9.05 24.60 -14.60
CA GLY A 228 10.11 25.07 -15.49
C GLY A 228 10.85 23.96 -16.21
N ARG A 229 10.78 22.71 -15.72
CA ARG A 229 11.41 21.51 -16.29
C ARG A 229 10.42 20.46 -16.80
N GLU A 230 9.15 20.82 -17.02
CA GLU A 230 8.13 19.92 -17.58
C GLU A 230 8.63 19.21 -18.86
N GLN A 231 9.31 19.94 -19.75
CA GLN A 231 9.77 19.45 -21.06
C GLN A 231 10.89 18.39 -20.98
N VAL A 232 11.51 18.22 -19.81
CA VAL A 232 12.54 17.21 -19.54
C VAL A 232 12.12 16.24 -18.42
N PHE A 233 10.84 16.27 -18.02
CA PHE A 233 10.26 15.36 -17.03
C PHE A 233 9.58 14.18 -17.75
N PHE A 234 10.24 13.02 -17.74
CA PHE A 234 9.81 11.82 -18.47
C PHE A 234 9.65 10.60 -17.56
N GLY A 235 9.06 9.53 -18.09
CA GLY A 235 8.91 8.24 -17.42
C GLY A 235 7.83 8.21 -16.35
N ARG A 236 6.96 9.22 -16.29
CA ARG A 236 5.79 9.25 -15.39
C ARG A 236 4.47 9.51 -16.12
N ASP A 237 4.45 9.33 -17.43
CA ASP A 237 3.30 9.63 -18.30
C ASP A 237 2.04 8.85 -17.89
N VAL A 238 2.17 7.57 -17.51
CA VAL A 238 1.05 6.74 -17.05
C VAL A 238 0.49 7.26 -15.72
N ALA A 239 1.35 7.52 -14.75
CA ALA A 239 0.95 8.03 -13.43
C ALA A 239 0.25 9.39 -13.54
N ILE A 240 0.75 10.30 -14.39
CA ILE A 240 0.11 11.60 -14.62
C ILE A 240 -1.29 11.43 -15.22
N ARG A 241 -1.44 10.60 -16.25
CA ARG A 241 -2.76 10.35 -16.87
C ARG A 241 -3.77 9.77 -15.89
N GLN A 242 -3.36 8.80 -15.09
CA GLN A 242 -4.23 8.20 -14.06
C GLN A 242 -4.61 9.22 -12.98
N ALA A 243 -3.65 10.03 -12.52
CA ALA A 243 -3.91 11.09 -11.54
C ALA A 243 -4.89 12.14 -12.07
N ILE A 244 -4.76 12.56 -13.34
CA ILE A 244 -5.72 13.47 -13.99
C ILE A 244 -7.09 12.83 -14.10
N GLY A 245 -7.17 11.53 -14.48
CA GLY A 245 -8.43 10.78 -14.54
C GLY A 245 -9.15 10.76 -13.19
N ARG A 246 -8.43 10.45 -12.11
CA ARG A 246 -9.00 10.44 -10.75
C ARG A 246 -9.46 11.83 -10.29
N LEU A 247 -8.73 12.89 -10.65
CA LEU A 247 -9.15 14.26 -10.35
C LEU A 247 -10.40 14.67 -11.13
N ARG A 248 -10.57 14.22 -12.38
CA ARG A 248 -11.80 14.42 -13.17
C ARG A 248 -12.99 13.71 -12.54
N GLU A 249 -12.82 12.48 -12.08
CA GLU A 249 -13.86 11.74 -11.37
C GLU A 249 -14.20 12.38 -10.03
N ALA A 250 -13.21 12.87 -9.30
CA ALA A 250 -13.42 13.58 -8.05
C ALA A 250 -14.18 14.90 -8.28
N TRP A 251 -13.88 15.60 -9.38
CA TRP A 251 -14.62 16.78 -9.83
C TRP A 251 -16.09 16.47 -10.16
N SER A 252 -16.38 15.38 -10.87
CA SER A 252 -17.77 15.01 -11.20
C SER A 252 -18.61 14.69 -9.97
N ARG A 253 -17.97 14.30 -8.85
CA ARG A 253 -18.59 14.13 -7.52
C ARG A 253 -18.63 15.41 -6.67
N ALA A 254 -18.29 16.56 -7.25
CA ALA A 254 -18.18 17.85 -6.55
C ALA A 254 -17.15 17.86 -5.39
N ALA A 255 -16.19 16.93 -5.41
CA ALA A 255 -15.14 16.80 -4.40
C ALA A 255 -13.74 16.74 -5.05
N PRO A 256 -13.28 17.80 -5.75
CA PRO A 256 -11.98 17.86 -6.45
C PRO A 256 -10.75 17.87 -5.50
N PHE A 257 -10.64 16.87 -4.64
CA PHE A 257 -9.53 16.60 -3.75
C PHE A 257 -8.84 15.31 -4.17
N MET A 258 -7.51 15.30 -4.15
CA MET A 258 -6.74 14.08 -4.30
C MET A 258 -5.59 14.01 -3.30
N LEU A 259 -5.51 12.90 -2.58
CA LEU A 259 -4.37 12.56 -1.74
C LEU A 259 -3.37 11.70 -2.53
N LEU A 260 -2.18 12.25 -2.80
CA LEU A 260 -1.06 11.58 -3.45
C LEU A 260 -0.13 10.98 -2.39
N ILE A 261 -0.15 9.65 -2.22
CA ILE A 261 0.61 8.93 -1.18
C ILE A 261 1.77 8.17 -1.82
N GLY A 262 2.90 8.03 -1.12
CA GLY A 262 3.96 7.13 -1.55
C GLY A 262 5.20 7.20 -0.66
N ALA A 263 6.08 6.20 -0.77
CA ALA A 263 7.34 6.14 -0.03
C ALA A 263 8.25 7.35 -0.31
N SER A 264 9.23 7.60 0.57
CA SER A 264 10.29 8.58 0.27
C SER A 264 10.98 8.22 -1.07
N GLY A 265 11.46 9.22 -1.81
CA GLY A 265 12.16 9.00 -3.08
C GLY A 265 11.33 8.48 -4.27
N SER A 266 10.01 8.24 -4.16
CA SER A 266 9.17 7.83 -5.30
C SER A 266 8.89 8.94 -6.34
N GLY A 267 9.30 10.18 -6.06
CA GLY A 267 9.18 11.32 -6.97
C GLY A 267 7.88 12.11 -6.85
N LYS A 268 7.16 12.02 -5.72
CA LYS A 268 5.86 12.68 -5.51
C LYS A 268 5.86 14.18 -5.77
N SER A 269 6.81 14.92 -5.21
CA SER A 269 6.91 16.37 -5.40
C SER A 269 7.19 16.73 -6.86
N SER A 270 8.04 15.96 -7.55
CA SER A 270 8.29 16.11 -9.00
C SER A 270 7.04 15.81 -9.82
N LEU A 271 6.30 14.74 -9.49
CA LEU A 271 5.05 14.37 -10.16
C LEU A 271 4.01 15.48 -10.01
N LEU A 272 3.82 16.04 -8.80
CA LEU A 272 2.92 17.15 -8.57
C LEU A 272 3.31 18.38 -9.41
N ARG A 273 4.56 18.84 -9.26
CA ARG A 273 5.00 20.16 -9.74
C ARG A 273 5.30 20.22 -11.23
N ALA A 274 5.93 19.18 -11.79
CA ALA A 274 6.36 19.15 -13.18
C ALA A 274 5.45 18.31 -14.09
N GLY A 275 4.71 17.35 -13.52
CA GLY A 275 3.80 16.49 -14.28
C GLY A 275 2.34 16.94 -14.20
N LEU A 276 1.76 16.87 -13.01
CA LEU A 276 0.33 16.98 -12.79
C LEU A 276 -0.20 18.41 -12.95
N LEU A 277 0.40 19.38 -12.24
CA LEU A 277 -0.07 20.76 -12.25
C LEU A 277 0.00 21.42 -13.63
N PRO A 278 1.11 21.29 -14.40
CA PRO A 278 1.16 21.86 -15.75
C PRO A 278 0.12 21.24 -16.69
N GLN A 279 -0.10 19.92 -16.63
CA GLN A 279 -1.00 19.23 -17.56
C GLN A 279 -2.49 19.41 -17.24
N ILE A 280 -2.88 19.37 -15.97
CA ILE A 280 -4.31 19.52 -15.59
C ILE A 280 -4.84 20.92 -15.86
N THR A 281 -3.95 21.91 -15.88
CA THR A 281 -4.29 23.33 -16.07
C THR A 281 -4.23 23.78 -17.52
N LEU A 282 -3.88 22.87 -18.45
CA LEU A 282 -3.99 23.13 -19.88
C LEU A 282 -5.47 23.36 -20.27
N PRO A 283 -5.74 24.35 -21.15
CA PRO A 283 -7.09 24.58 -21.64
C PRO A 283 -7.69 23.32 -22.29
N GLY A 284 -8.89 22.92 -21.84
CA GLY A 284 -9.61 21.74 -22.34
C GLY A 284 -9.31 20.45 -21.59
N THR A 285 -8.37 20.41 -20.64
CA THR A 285 -8.17 19.23 -19.80
C THR A 285 -9.33 19.00 -18.84
N ILE A 286 -9.88 20.06 -18.24
CA ILE A 286 -11.20 20.05 -17.60
C ILE A 286 -12.09 21.00 -18.42
N PRO A 287 -13.01 20.48 -19.27
CA PRO A 287 -13.75 21.30 -20.23
C PRO A 287 -14.54 22.46 -19.60
N GLU A 288 -15.02 22.28 -18.38
CA GLU A 288 -15.85 23.25 -17.64
C GLU A 288 -15.04 24.44 -17.08
N ILE A 289 -13.71 24.37 -17.09
CA ILE A 289 -12.83 25.38 -16.50
C ILE A 289 -12.05 26.08 -17.61
N GLU A 290 -12.29 27.38 -17.77
CA GLU A 290 -11.62 28.19 -18.77
C GLU A 290 -10.34 28.84 -18.25
N VAL A 291 -10.30 29.20 -16.96
CA VAL A 291 -9.19 29.94 -16.37
C VAL A 291 -8.68 29.25 -15.12
N TRP A 292 -7.41 28.83 -15.17
CA TRP A 292 -6.69 28.31 -14.02
C TRP A 292 -5.80 29.38 -13.38
N CYS A 293 -5.88 29.47 -12.05
CA CYS A 293 -4.90 30.10 -11.18
C CYS A 293 -4.17 28.98 -10.42
N GLN A 294 -2.84 29.01 -10.31
CA GLN A 294 -2.06 27.90 -9.76
C GLN A 294 -1.27 28.33 -8.54
N ALA A 295 -1.40 27.60 -7.43
CA ALA A 295 -0.61 27.82 -6.24
C ALA A 295 -0.05 26.51 -5.72
N ILE A 296 1.20 26.54 -5.24
CA ILE A 296 1.81 25.44 -4.50
C ILE A 296 2.22 25.99 -3.14
N ILE A 297 1.90 25.27 -2.09
CA ILE A 297 2.36 25.57 -0.75
C ILE A 297 3.15 24.40 -0.19
N ILE A 298 4.08 24.74 0.70
CA ILE A 298 4.58 23.81 1.70
C ILE A 298 4.17 24.40 3.06
N PRO A 299 3.31 23.73 3.85
CA PRO A 299 2.57 24.36 4.94
C PRO A 299 3.45 24.95 6.06
N GLY A 300 4.60 24.35 6.36
CA GLY A 300 5.53 24.88 7.38
C GLY A 300 4.90 25.00 8.78
N SER A 301 5.36 25.98 9.57
CA SER A 301 4.85 26.25 10.92
C SER A 301 3.59 27.15 10.97
N ASP A 302 3.29 27.84 9.88
CA ASP A 302 2.07 28.63 9.72
C ASP A 302 1.48 28.41 8.31
N PRO A 303 0.61 27.39 8.14
CA PRO A 303 0.08 27.00 6.83
C PRO A 303 -0.78 28.09 6.18
N PHE A 304 -1.38 28.97 6.99
CA PHE A 304 -2.18 30.09 6.50
C PHE A 304 -1.31 31.20 5.92
N ALA A 305 -0.15 31.48 6.52
CA ALA A 305 0.82 32.43 5.97
C ALA A 305 1.39 31.91 4.65
N ALA A 306 1.74 30.62 4.59
CA ALA A 306 2.19 29.97 3.36
C ALA A 306 1.15 30.07 2.24
N LEU A 307 -0.13 29.82 2.56
CA LEU A 307 -1.22 29.97 1.60
C LEU A 307 -1.43 31.44 1.17
N ALA A 308 -1.42 32.40 2.09
CA ALA A 308 -1.57 33.81 1.77
C ALA A 308 -0.46 34.30 0.81
N ALA A 309 0.79 33.94 1.08
CA ALA A 309 1.92 34.25 0.22
C ALA A 309 1.78 33.62 -1.17
N ALA A 310 1.42 32.33 -1.24
CA ALA A 310 1.24 31.64 -2.52
C ALA A 310 0.10 32.24 -3.37
N LEU A 311 -1.02 32.62 -2.75
CA LEU A 311 -2.13 33.26 -3.45
C LEU A 311 -1.79 34.66 -3.97
N LEU A 312 -0.98 35.43 -3.22
CA LEU A 312 -0.53 36.77 -3.65
C LEU A 312 0.57 36.72 -4.72
N ASN A 313 1.39 35.66 -4.71
CA ASN A 313 2.44 35.46 -5.71
C ASN A 313 1.92 34.87 -7.02
N GLU A 314 0.71 34.29 -7.05
CA GLU A 314 0.09 33.82 -8.28
C GLU A 314 -0.25 35.02 -9.18
N PRO A 315 0.28 35.12 -10.42
CA PRO A 315 0.23 36.35 -11.20
C PRO A 315 -1.17 36.90 -11.50
N LYS A 316 -2.15 36.02 -11.75
CA LYS A 316 -3.50 36.43 -12.16
C LYS A 316 -4.34 36.79 -10.94
N LEU A 317 -4.32 35.95 -9.93
CA LEU A 317 -5.08 36.05 -8.70
C LEU A 317 -4.50 37.12 -7.77
N GLY A 318 -3.18 37.15 -7.61
CA GLY A 318 -2.47 38.12 -6.79
C GLY A 318 -2.72 39.55 -7.26
N ALA A 319 -2.73 39.79 -8.58
CA ALA A 319 -3.08 41.09 -9.15
C ALA A 319 -4.52 41.54 -8.80
N GLU A 320 -5.47 40.60 -8.71
CA GLU A 320 -6.85 40.89 -8.33
C GLU A 320 -7.07 41.02 -6.81
N LEU A 321 -6.26 40.32 -6.01
CA LEU A 321 -6.25 40.43 -4.54
C LEU A 321 -5.64 41.77 -4.09
N GLN A 322 -4.56 42.21 -4.75
CA GLN A 322 -3.86 43.46 -4.44
C GLN A 322 -4.67 44.73 -4.75
N LYS A 323 -5.67 44.64 -5.63
CA LYS A 323 -6.63 45.74 -5.88
C LYS A 323 -7.60 45.97 -4.72
N GLY A 324 -7.80 44.97 -3.86
CA GLY A 324 -8.74 45.00 -2.75
C GLY A 324 -8.12 45.37 -1.39
N VAL A 325 -8.87 45.08 -0.32
CA VAL A 325 -8.42 45.31 1.08
C VAL A 325 -7.33 44.31 1.49
N PHE A 326 -7.30 43.11 0.89
CA PHE A 326 -6.42 41.99 1.24
C PHE A 326 -5.12 41.99 0.43
N LYS A 327 -4.47 43.15 0.32
CA LYS A 327 -3.31 43.39 -0.55
C LYS A 327 -1.96 42.96 0.03
N THR A 328 -1.90 42.59 1.29
CA THR A 328 -0.66 42.14 1.96
C THR A 328 -0.83 40.76 2.57
N GLU A 329 0.27 40.03 2.67
CA GLU A 329 0.32 38.67 3.25
C GLU A 329 -0.29 38.64 4.66
N ASP A 330 0.09 39.58 5.53
CA ASP A 330 -0.43 39.67 6.91
C ASP A 330 -1.94 39.86 6.98
N ILE A 331 -2.53 40.67 6.09
CA ILE A 331 -3.97 40.95 6.10
C ILE A 331 -4.72 39.73 5.57
N LEU A 332 -4.24 39.13 4.47
CA LEU A 332 -4.84 37.94 3.89
C LEU A 332 -4.72 36.73 4.82
N CYS A 333 -3.56 36.52 5.46
CA CYS A 333 -3.35 35.46 6.44
C CYS A 333 -4.34 35.56 7.61
N ARG A 334 -4.54 36.77 8.16
CA ARG A 334 -5.55 37.00 9.21
C ARG A 334 -6.96 36.67 8.76
N GLN A 335 -7.31 37.00 7.51
CA GLN A 335 -8.61 36.66 6.93
C GLN A 335 -8.76 35.15 6.76
N LEU A 336 -7.73 34.44 6.30
CA LEU A 336 -7.77 32.99 6.13
C LEU A 336 -7.90 32.25 7.47
N LYS A 337 -7.41 32.85 8.57
CA LYS A 337 -7.58 32.35 9.96
C LYS A 337 -8.92 32.73 10.61
N SER A 338 -9.74 33.55 9.94
CA SER A 338 -11.04 33.99 10.46
C SER A 338 -12.10 32.90 10.34
N ASP A 339 -13.36 33.24 10.65
CA ASP A 339 -14.49 32.32 10.51
C ASP A 339 -14.47 31.62 9.12
N PRO A 340 -14.52 30.27 9.06
CA PRO A 340 -14.47 29.53 7.79
C PRO A 340 -15.49 29.98 6.76
N LEU A 341 -16.65 30.51 7.16
CA LEU A 341 -17.67 31.03 6.25
C LEU A 341 -17.24 32.31 5.52
N LEU A 342 -16.34 33.10 6.10
CA LEU A 342 -15.88 34.38 5.57
C LEU A 342 -14.44 34.32 5.04
N ALA A 343 -13.65 33.33 5.46
CA ALA A 343 -12.23 33.22 5.17
C ALA A 343 -11.90 33.26 3.66
N LEU A 344 -12.75 32.64 2.82
CA LEU A 344 -12.53 32.52 1.38
C LEU A 344 -13.24 33.59 0.53
N ALA A 345 -13.94 34.56 1.14
CA ALA A 345 -14.58 35.65 0.40
C ALA A 345 -13.61 36.43 -0.53
N PRO A 346 -12.37 36.78 -0.10
CA PRO A 346 -11.44 37.47 -0.99
C PRO A 346 -11.05 36.65 -2.21
N LEU A 347 -10.88 35.34 -2.02
CA LEU A 347 -10.49 34.41 -3.08
C LEU A 347 -11.62 34.27 -4.10
N ARG A 348 -12.87 34.10 -3.65
CA ARG A 348 -14.05 34.04 -4.50
C ARG A 348 -14.17 35.28 -5.39
N ASP A 349 -14.05 36.45 -4.77
CA ASP A 349 -14.15 37.74 -5.45
C ASP A 349 -13.02 37.93 -6.47
N ALA A 350 -11.79 37.56 -6.11
CA ALA A 350 -10.64 37.65 -7.00
C ALA A 350 -10.78 36.71 -8.20
N LEU A 351 -11.14 35.44 -7.99
CA LEU A 351 -11.37 34.47 -9.08
C LEU A 351 -12.45 34.94 -10.05
N GLY A 352 -13.55 35.53 -9.55
CA GLY A 352 -14.61 36.09 -10.39
C GLY A 352 -14.12 37.24 -11.30
N ARG A 353 -13.22 38.09 -10.78
CA ARG A 353 -12.62 39.19 -11.55
C ARG A 353 -11.57 38.72 -12.55
N THR A 354 -10.74 37.75 -12.17
CA THR A 354 -9.63 37.24 -13.01
C THR A 354 -10.11 36.78 -14.39
N ALA A 355 -11.34 36.27 -14.48
CA ALA A 355 -11.84 35.61 -15.67
C ALA A 355 -12.91 36.43 -16.43
N ASN A 356 -13.13 37.72 -16.12
CA ASN A 356 -14.24 38.50 -16.69
C ASN A 356 -15.58 37.73 -16.63
N ASN A 357 -15.89 37.11 -15.48
CA ASN A 357 -17.04 36.21 -15.24
C ASN A 357 -17.04 34.85 -15.98
N LYS A 358 -15.94 34.43 -16.60
CA LYS A 358 -15.76 33.02 -17.05
C LYS A 358 -15.44 32.11 -15.85
N PRO A 359 -15.67 30.78 -15.96
CA PRO A 359 -15.38 29.85 -14.87
C PRO A 359 -13.87 29.80 -14.59
N ALA A 360 -13.46 30.44 -13.49
CA ALA A 360 -12.10 30.42 -12.95
C ALA A 360 -12.02 29.51 -11.72
N ARG A 361 -10.94 28.75 -11.59
CA ARG A 361 -10.65 27.88 -10.43
C ARG A 361 -9.20 27.98 -10.00
N LEU A 362 -8.97 27.79 -8.70
CA LEU A 362 -7.65 27.60 -8.14
C LEU A 362 -7.24 26.13 -8.26
N MET A 363 -6.04 25.84 -8.74
CA MET A 363 -5.38 24.55 -8.57
C MET A 363 -4.34 24.69 -7.45
N LEU A 364 -4.58 24.06 -6.31
CA LEU A 364 -3.73 24.13 -5.12
C LEU A 364 -2.97 22.81 -4.91
N GLY A 365 -1.65 22.86 -5.03
CA GLY A 365 -0.77 21.78 -4.59
C GLY A 365 -0.32 22.01 -3.15
N ILE A 366 -0.60 21.06 -2.25
CA ILE A 366 -0.06 21.05 -0.89
C ILE A 366 1.04 19.99 -0.86
N ASP A 367 2.28 20.42 -1.01
CA ASP A 367 3.44 19.52 -1.05
C ASP A 367 4.03 19.33 0.35
N GLN A 368 4.60 18.15 0.61
CA GLN A 368 5.10 17.74 1.93
C GLN A 368 4.09 17.99 3.05
N ALA A 369 2.87 17.46 2.91
CA ALA A 369 1.79 17.66 3.86
C ALA A 369 2.11 17.13 5.27
N GLU A 370 3.06 16.20 5.40
CA GLU A 370 3.60 15.74 6.69
C GLU A 370 4.17 16.87 7.57
N ARG A 371 4.55 18.02 6.96
CA ARG A 371 4.97 19.21 7.72
C ARG A 371 3.82 19.84 8.51
N LEU A 372 2.57 19.67 8.05
CA LEU A 372 1.39 20.13 8.77
C LEU A 372 1.25 19.43 10.14
N PHE A 373 1.73 18.20 10.27
CA PHE A 373 1.60 17.41 11.49
C PHE A 373 2.83 17.51 12.41
N SER A 374 3.99 17.89 11.84
CA SER A 374 5.27 17.91 12.56
C SER A 374 5.78 19.32 12.88
N GLU A 375 5.35 20.36 12.17
CA GLU A 375 5.81 21.74 12.37
C GLU A 375 4.70 22.67 12.89
N THR A 376 3.45 22.22 12.95
CA THR A 376 2.26 23.01 13.33
C THR A 376 1.49 22.34 14.48
N SER A 377 0.74 23.12 15.28
CA SER A 377 -0.13 22.55 16.33
C SER A 377 -1.33 21.82 15.72
N ASN A 378 -1.82 20.76 16.39
CA ASN A 378 -3.00 20.02 15.92
C ASN A 378 -4.22 20.92 15.70
N GLU A 379 -4.44 21.93 16.56
CA GLU A 379 -5.53 22.89 16.42
C GLU A 379 -5.43 23.69 15.11
N THR A 380 -4.22 24.15 14.79
CA THR A 380 -3.95 24.90 13.56
C THR A 380 -4.05 24.00 12.32
N ALA A 381 -3.62 22.74 12.43
CA ALA A 381 -3.75 21.74 11.37
C ALA A 381 -5.23 21.44 11.06
N ILE A 382 -6.06 21.25 12.09
CA ILE A 382 -7.51 21.03 11.96
C ILE A 382 -8.18 22.27 11.33
N ALA A 383 -7.86 23.48 11.81
CA ALA A 383 -8.42 24.72 11.26
C ALA A 383 -8.03 24.91 9.78
N PHE A 384 -6.78 24.59 9.43
CA PHE A 384 -6.33 24.66 8.05
C PHE A 384 -7.03 23.61 7.16
N ALA A 385 -7.18 22.39 7.66
CA ALA A 385 -7.92 21.34 6.97
C ALA A 385 -9.39 21.73 6.72
N ALA A 386 -10.04 22.37 7.69
CA ALA A 386 -11.40 22.89 7.53
C ALA A 386 -11.49 23.99 6.45
N LEU A 387 -10.47 24.86 6.35
CA LEU A 387 -10.38 25.85 5.27
C LEU A 387 -10.26 25.18 3.89
N ILE A 388 -9.45 24.12 3.78
CA ILE A 388 -9.31 23.33 2.54
C ILE A 388 -10.63 22.64 2.17
N ALA A 389 -11.33 22.04 3.15
CA ALA A 389 -12.65 21.47 2.93
C ALA A 389 -13.67 22.52 2.45
N ARG A 390 -13.55 23.75 2.95
CA ARG A 390 -14.38 24.87 2.49
C ARG A 390 -14.05 25.28 1.06
N LEU A 391 -12.78 25.34 0.69
CA LEU A 391 -12.34 25.66 -0.69
C LEU A 391 -12.97 24.72 -1.72
N ILE A 392 -13.04 23.44 -1.38
CA ILE A 392 -13.60 22.38 -2.21
C ILE A 392 -15.13 22.45 -2.25
N SER A 393 -15.79 22.53 -1.10
CA SER A 393 -17.26 22.60 -1.03
C SER A 393 -17.84 23.87 -1.68
N ASP A 394 -17.13 25.01 -1.61
CA ASP A 394 -17.50 26.25 -2.30
C ASP A 394 -17.17 26.23 -3.80
N GLN A 395 -16.65 25.12 -4.33
CA GLN A 395 -16.26 24.95 -5.74
C GLN A 395 -15.28 26.03 -6.21
N LEU A 396 -14.37 26.47 -5.34
CA LEU A 396 -13.40 27.52 -5.65
C LEU A 396 -12.09 26.96 -6.22
N GLY A 397 -11.80 25.69 -5.97
CA GLY A 397 -10.56 25.09 -6.46
C GLY A 397 -10.45 23.57 -6.29
N PHE A 398 -9.39 23.06 -6.91
CA PHE A 398 -8.92 21.69 -6.87
C PHE A 398 -7.73 21.62 -5.92
N VAL A 399 -7.63 20.52 -5.17
CA VAL A 399 -6.56 20.35 -4.18
C VAL A 399 -5.88 19.01 -4.38
N VAL A 400 -4.56 19.04 -4.53
CA VAL A 400 -3.72 17.83 -4.50
C VAL A 400 -2.80 17.92 -3.31
N MET A 401 -2.98 17.00 -2.36
CA MET A 401 -2.17 16.93 -1.16
C MET A 401 -1.17 15.78 -1.29
N VAL A 402 0.11 16.07 -1.10
CA VAL A 402 1.20 15.09 -1.22
C VAL A 402 1.65 14.67 0.16
N LEU A 403 1.62 13.37 0.43
CA LEU A 403 1.92 12.81 1.74
C LEU A 403 2.89 11.63 1.63
N ARG A 404 3.85 11.55 2.55
CA ARG A 404 4.66 10.35 2.73
C ARG A 404 3.85 9.23 3.40
N SER A 405 4.08 7.99 3.01
CA SER A 405 3.34 6.82 3.56
C SER A 405 3.47 6.66 5.07
N ASP A 406 4.60 7.03 5.66
CA ASP A 406 4.85 7.00 7.12
C ASP A 406 4.05 8.07 7.91
N ALA A 407 3.61 9.14 7.25
CA ALA A 407 2.82 10.21 7.85
C ALA A 407 1.29 9.98 7.75
N TYR A 408 0.87 8.86 7.18
CA TYR A 408 -0.56 8.57 6.97
C TYR A 408 -1.33 8.40 8.29
N ALA A 409 -0.72 7.82 9.33
CA ALA A 409 -1.35 7.71 10.65
C ALA A 409 -1.68 9.08 11.26
N GLN A 410 -0.80 10.08 11.09
CA GLN A 410 -1.07 11.44 11.56
C GLN A 410 -2.15 12.12 10.71
N PHE A 411 -2.16 11.89 9.39
CA PHE A 411 -3.21 12.37 8.51
C PHE A 411 -4.60 11.86 8.95
N GLN A 412 -4.72 10.57 9.33
CA GLN A 412 -5.97 9.98 9.82
C GLN A 412 -6.50 10.63 11.11
N SER A 413 -5.63 11.25 11.91
CA SER A 413 -6.04 11.94 13.14
C SER A 413 -6.74 13.29 12.88
N ILE A 414 -6.71 13.80 11.64
CA ILE A 414 -7.31 15.08 11.25
C ILE A 414 -8.61 14.83 10.49
N GLU A 415 -9.73 14.86 11.22
CA GLU A 415 -11.06 14.51 10.69
C GLU A 415 -11.44 15.22 9.37
N PRO A 416 -11.25 16.54 9.19
CA PRO A 416 -11.66 17.18 7.94
C PRO A 416 -10.87 16.70 6.71
N LEU A 417 -9.61 16.25 6.90
CA LEU A 417 -8.82 15.67 5.82
C LEU A 417 -9.26 14.24 5.50
N LEU A 418 -9.61 13.46 6.53
CA LEU A 418 -10.13 12.12 6.34
C LEU A 418 -11.46 12.15 5.57
N ALA A 419 -12.37 13.04 5.95
CA ALA A 419 -13.63 13.27 5.23
C ALA A 419 -13.38 13.63 3.76
N LEU A 420 -12.44 14.54 3.48
CA LEU A 420 -12.06 14.89 2.10
C LEU A 420 -11.52 13.70 1.31
N ARG A 421 -10.72 12.84 1.93
CA ARG A 421 -10.17 11.64 1.30
C ARG A 421 -11.25 10.62 0.96
N GLU A 422 -12.29 10.48 1.78
CA GLU A 422 -13.40 9.54 1.56
C GLU A 422 -14.28 9.91 0.35
N VAL A 423 -14.60 11.20 0.18
CA VAL A 423 -15.40 11.66 -0.97
C VAL A 423 -14.56 11.97 -2.22
N GLY A 424 -13.29 12.35 -2.03
CA GLY A 424 -12.36 12.72 -3.09
C GLY A 424 -11.71 11.53 -3.78
N ALA A 425 -10.44 11.69 -4.16
CA ALA A 425 -9.60 10.65 -4.71
C ALA A 425 -8.37 10.39 -3.83
N SER A 426 -7.82 9.19 -3.95
CA SER A 426 -6.46 8.87 -3.49
C SER A 426 -5.66 8.33 -4.67
N PHE A 427 -4.34 8.50 -4.66
CA PHE A 427 -3.44 7.94 -5.67
C PHE A 427 -2.14 7.51 -5.01
N ASP A 428 -1.88 6.20 -5.02
CA ASP A 428 -0.65 5.62 -4.47
C ASP A 428 0.43 5.60 -5.54
N LEU A 429 1.46 6.42 -5.36
CA LEU A 429 2.60 6.50 -6.25
C LEU A 429 3.69 5.52 -5.82
N VAL A 430 3.83 4.46 -6.62
CA VAL A 430 4.90 3.47 -6.51
C VAL A 430 6.22 3.96 -7.12
N ALA A 431 7.32 3.28 -6.76
CA ALA A 431 8.60 3.46 -7.42
C ALA A 431 8.46 3.20 -8.94
N PRO A 432 9.21 3.92 -9.80
CA PRO A 432 9.10 3.71 -11.23
C PRO A 432 9.60 2.33 -11.64
N SER A 433 8.94 1.76 -12.65
CA SER A 433 9.37 0.52 -13.30
C SER A 433 10.69 0.71 -14.06
N GLU A 434 11.33 -0.39 -14.46
CA GLU A 434 12.56 -0.34 -15.27
C GLU A 434 12.37 0.43 -16.58
N ALA A 435 11.23 0.25 -17.25
CA ALA A 435 10.89 1.00 -18.48
C ALA A 435 10.72 2.50 -18.21
N GLU A 436 10.07 2.87 -17.09
CA GLU A 436 9.95 4.26 -16.67
C GLU A 436 11.31 4.88 -16.31
N LEU A 437 12.21 4.10 -15.67
CA LEU A 437 13.58 4.52 -15.37
C LEU A 437 14.40 4.73 -16.65
N GLU A 438 14.24 3.85 -17.65
CA GLU A 438 14.89 4.02 -18.95
C GLU A 438 14.46 5.35 -19.61
N ASP A 439 13.17 5.68 -19.53
CA ASP A 439 12.64 6.96 -20.00
C ASP A 439 13.22 8.15 -19.21
N ILE A 440 13.26 8.06 -17.87
CA ILE A 440 13.85 9.08 -16.98
C ILE A 440 15.32 9.34 -17.32
N VAL A 441 16.08 8.30 -17.68
CA VAL A 441 17.52 8.43 -17.96
C VAL A 441 17.76 8.90 -19.39
N ARG A 442 17.07 8.33 -20.39
CA ARG A 442 17.41 8.55 -21.81
C ARG A 442 16.70 9.75 -22.43
N ARG A 443 15.41 9.94 -22.17
CA ARG A 443 14.60 10.96 -22.88
C ARG A 443 15.03 12.40 -22.59
N PRO A 444 15.47 12.79 -21.37
CA PRO A 444 15.97 14.15 -21.15
C PRO A 444 17.14 14.54 -22.06
N LEU A 445 18.05 13.59 -22.34
CA LEU A 445 19.21 13.82 -23.21
C LEU A 445 18.78 14.03 -24.66
N ALA A 446 17.86 13.19 -25.15
CA ALA A 446 17.26 13.33 -26.47
C ALA A 446 16.51 14.67 -26.63
N SER A 447 16.09 15.26 -25.51
CA SER A 447 15.39 16.55 -25.42
C SER A 447 16.31 17.76 -25.22
N CYS A 448 17.63 17.61 -25.21
CA CYS A 448 18.60 18.71 -25.06
C CYS A 448 19.15 19.30 -26.37
N ILE A 449 19.37 20.62 -26.40
CA ILE A 449 20.16 21.37 -27.39
C ILE A 449 21.27 22.15 -26.66
N PRO A 450 22.58 22.01 -27.01
CA PRO A 450 23.15 21.00 -27.91
C PRO A 450 22.87 19.57 -27.42
N PRO A 451 22.97 18.54 -28.29
CA PRO A 451 22.67 17.15 -27.90
C PRO A 451 23.63 16.68 -26.81
N LEU A 452 23.16 15.80 -25.94
CA LEU A 452 23.94 15.14 -24.90
C LEU A 452 23.83 13.62 -25.10
N SER A 453 24.87 12.87 -24.81
CA SER A 453 24.87 11.41 -25.01
C SER A 453 25.58 10.65 -23.90
N PHE A 454 25.23 9.36 -23.75
CA PHE A 454 25.90 8.44 -22.85
C PHE A 454 26.99 7.66 -23.57
N GLU A 455 28.14 7.50 -22.91
CA GLU A 455 29.21 6.61 -23.38
C GLU A 455 28.73 5.15 -23.47
N THR A 456 29.26 4.44 -24.47
CA THR A 456 29.12 2.99 -24.58
C THR A 456 30.52 2.38 -24.59
N LEU A 457 30.80 1.52 -23.61
CA LEU A 457 32.10 0.90 -23.40
C LEU A 457 31.93 -0.62 -23.35
N ASN A 458 32.67 -1.35 -24.17
CA ASN A 458 32.60 -2.82 -24.29
C ASN A 458 31.18 -3.37 -24.53
N GLY A 459 30.35 -2.65 -25.30
CA GLY A 459 28.96 -3.04 -25.58
C GLY A 459 27.95 -2.72 -24.47
N GLN A 460 28.39 -2.14 -23.34
CA GLN A 460 27.50 -1.67 -22.27
C GLN A 460 27.33 -0.15 -22.34
N SER A 461 26.08 0.31 -22.35
CA SER A 461 25.74 1.74 -22.29
C SER A 461 25.69 2.22 -20.84
N LEU A 462 26.28 3.39 -20.55
CA LEU A 462 26.19 4.00 -19.21
C LEU A 462 24.72 4.21 -18.78
N ALA A 463 23.82 4.49 -19.72
CA ALA A 463 22.38 4.59 -19.44
C ALA A 463 21.80 3.30 -18.85
N ALA A 464 22.12 2.15 -19.46
CA ALA A 464 21.66 0.85 -18.96
C ALA A 464 22.27 0.53 -17.59
N ARG A 465 23.53 0.92 -17.37
CA ARG A 465 24.18 0.80 -16.07
C ARG A 465 23.48 1.64 -14.99
N LEU A 466 23.14 2.90 -15.29
CA LEU A 466 22.44 3.80 -14.38
C LEU A 466 21.05 3.25 -14.02
N VAL A 467 20.30 2.71 -14.99
CA VAL A 467 19.00 2.06 -14.74
C VAL A 467 19.18 0.85 -13.81
N ALA A 468 20.15 -0.03 -14.10
CA ALA A 468 20.40 -1.23 -13.30
C ALA A 468 20.87 -0.92 -11.87
N ASP A 469 21.66 0.13 -11.68
CA ASP A 469 22.19 0.54 -10.37
C ASP A 469 21.17 1.36 -9.55
N THR A 470 20.04 1.76 -10.13
CA THR A 470 18.97 2.50 -9.45
C THR A 470 18.07 1.54 -8.66
N LYS A 471 18.29 1.43 -7.35
CA LYS A 471 17.54 0.52 -6.45
C LYS A 471 17.22 1.17 -5.10
N GLY A 472 16.17 0.69 -4.42
CA GLY A 472 15.82 1.06 -3.06
C GLY A 472 15.02 2.36 -2.91
N GLY A 473 14.73 2.76 -1.67
CA GLY A 473 13.83 3.87 -1.36
C GLY A 473 14.27 5.26 -1.84
N ASP A 474 15.58 5.56 -1.84
CA ASP A 474 16.11 6.87 -2.28
C ASP A 474 16.56 6.88 -3.76
N ALA A 475 16.13 5.90 -4.54
CA ALA A 475 16.58 5.66 -5.91
C ALA A 475 16.53 6.89 -6.82
N LEU A 476 15.41 7.63 -6.88
CA LEU A 476 15.27 8.75 -7.82
C LEU A 476 16.10 9.98 -7.43
N PRO A 477 16.11 10.48 -6.18
CA PRO A 477 16.99 11.57 -5.78
C PRO A 477 18.48 11.30 -6.09
N LEU A 478 18.94 10.07 -5.84
CA LEU A 478 20.32 9.66 -6.10
C LEU A 478 20.62 9.58 -7.59
N LEU A 479 19.70 9.03 -8.38
CA LEU A 479 19.81 9.02 -9.84
C LEU A 479 19.91 10.44 -10.39
N GLN A 480 19.07 11.37 -9.93
CA GLN A 480 19.09 12.76 -10.40
C GLN A 480 20.36 13.51 -9.98
N MET A 481 20.87 13.26 -8.77
CA MET A 481 22.16 13.79 -8.33
C MET A 481 23.31 13.25 -9.18
N THR A 482 23.32 11.94 -9.45
CA THR A 482 24.30 11.29 -10.32
C THR A 482 24.27 11.88 -11.72
N LEU A 483 23.10 11.99 -12.34
CA LEU A 483 22.93 12.57 -13.67
C LEU A 483 23.36 14.04 -13.72
N SER A 484 23.10 14.82 -12.66
CA SER A 484 23.59 16.20 -12.57
C SER A 484 25.12 16.28 -12.51
N ARG A 485 25.79 15.40 -11.77
CA ARG A 485 27.27 15.37 -11.73
C ARG A 485 27.89 14.91 -13.05
N LEU A 486 27.32 13.89 -13.68
CA LEU A 486 27.75 13.44 -15.00
C LEU A 486 27.59 14.55 -16.04
N TYR A 487 26.51 15.33 -15.93
CA TYR A 487 26.28 16.52 -16.74
C TYR A 487 27.36 17.58 -16.51
N ASP A 488 27.63 17.94 -15.26
CA ASP A 488 28.61 18.96 -14.91
C ASP A 488 30.01 18.55 -15.40
N SER A 489 30.38 17.28 -15.22
CA SER A 489 31.65 16.71 -15.70
C SER A 489 31.78 16.77 -17.22
N ALA A 490 30.71 16.42 -17.95
CA ALA A 490 30.67 16.52 -19.41
C ALA A 490 30.77 17.99 -19.88
N ASN A 491 30.15 18.91 -19.15
CA ASN A 491 30.19 20.34 -19.45
C ASN A 491 31.57 20.95 -19.16
N GLU A 492 32.23 20.55 -18.08
CA GLU A 492 33.60 20.96 -17.75
C GLU A 492 34.62 20.48 -18.79
N ARG A 493 34.44 19.27 -19.32
CA ARG A 493 35.24 18.76 -20.45
C ARG A 493 34.91 19.42 -21.79
N GLY A 494 33.66 19.85 -21.97
CA GLY A 494 33.16 20.39 -23.23
C GLY A 494 32.98 19.35 -24.34
N ASP A 495 32.81 18.05 -24.00
CA ASP A 495 32.65 16.97 -24.97
C ASP A 495 31.21 16.47 -25.13
N ASP A 496 30.26 16.98 -24.33
CA ASP A 496 28.83 16.62 -24.40
C ASP A 496 28.55 15.10 -24.25
N VAL A 497 29.48 14.35 -23.63
CA VAL A 497 29.37 12.92 -23.37
C VAL A 497 29.47 12.64 -21.87
N MET A 498 28.45 12.01 -21.31
CA MET A 498 28.48 11.44 -19.96
C MET A 498 29.24 10.10 -19.98
N ARG A 499 30.35 10.00 -19.24
CA ARG A 499 31.30 8.88 -19.34
C ARG A 499 31.28 7.97 -18.12
N PHE A 500 31.67 6.72 -18.32
CA PHE A 500 31.87 5.76 -17.24
C PHE A 500 32.96 6.21 -16.25
N ALA A 501 33.98 6.94 -16.74
CA ALA A 501 35.07 7.44 -15.91
C ALA A 501 34.61 8.41 -14.80
N ASP A 502 33.50 9.10 -15.01
CA ASP A 502 32.91 10.04 -14.03
C ASP A 502 31.84 9.38 -13.15
N TYR A 503 31.50 8.12 -13.42
CA TYR A 503 30.49 7.39 -12.66
C TYR A 503 31.16 6.56 -11.55
N HIS A 504 31.10 7.08 -10.32
CA HIS A 504 31.69 6.46 -9.14
C HIS A 504 30.73 5.55 -8.35
N GLY A 505 29.50 5.34 -8.87
CA GLY A 505 28.41 4.63 -8.19
C GLY A 505 27.29 5.57 -7.75
N MET A 506 26.09 5.00 -7.54
CA MET A 506 24.86 5.77 -7.25
C MET A 506 24.93 6.58 -5.94
N ASP A 507 25.43 5.95 -4.87
CA ASP A 507 25.55 6.59 -3.54
C ASP A 507 26.71 7.59 -3.46
N ALA A 508 27.73 7.41 -4.30
CA ALA A 508 28.92 8.25 -4.31
C ALA A 508 28.60 9.71 -4.69
N ALA A 509 27.61 9.93 -5.56
CA ALA A 509 27.29 11.26 -6.08
C ALA A 509 26.94 12.28 -4.98
N VAL A 510 26.23 11.88 -3.92
CA VAL A 510 25.92 12.77 -2.79
C VAL A 510 27.18 13.07 -1.98
N SER A 511 27.97 12.03 -1.69
CA SER A 511 29.22 12.15 -0.93
C SER A 511 30.24 13.03 -1.64
N ASP A 512 30.43 12.84 -2.94
CA ASP A 512 31.35 13.62 -3.75
C ASP A 512 30.92 15.09 -3.80
N THR A 513 29.61 15.36 -3.91
CA THR A 513 29.10 16.74 -3.94
C THR A 513 29.31 17.45 -2.60
N ALA A 514 29.12 16.75 -1.50
CA ALA A 514 29.40 17.28 -0.17
C ALA A 514 30.90 17.49 0.05
N ASN A 515 31.74 16.56 -0.40
CA ASN A 515 33.20 16.69 -0.32
C ASN A 515 33.74 17.84 -1.20
N ASP A 516 33.19 18.03 -2.40
CA ASP A 516 33.51 19.16 -3.27
C ASP A 516 33.12 20.49 -2.62
N ALA A 517 31.95 20.56 -1.97
CA ALA A 517 31.53 21.74 -1.20
C ALA A 517 32.53 22.04 -0.08
N MET A 518 32.91 21.01 0.69
CA MET A 518 33.90 21.13 1.77
C MET A 518 35.28 21.55 1.26
N GLY A 519 35.71 21.05 0.10
CA GLY A 519 37.00 21.39 -0.52
C GLY A 519 37.15 22.85 -0.93
N THR A 520 36.04 23.59 -1.10
CA THR A 520 36.07 25.04 -1.38
C THR A 520 36.24 25.92 -0.13
N LEU A 521 36.13 25.33 1.06
CA LEU A 521 36.13 26.04 2.33
C LEU A 521 37.52 26.04 3.00
N ASN A 522 37.81 27.08 3.79
CA ASN A 522 39.01 27.13 4.63
C ASN A 522 38.85 26.27 5.90
N ASP A 523 39.95 25.98 6.59
CA ASP A 523 39.97 25.14 7.80
C ASP A 523 38.99 25.60 8.88
N ALA A 524 38.82 26.91 9.05
CA ALA A 524 37.89 27.49 10.02
C ALA A 524 36.42 27.18 9.68
N SER A 525 36.04 27.25 8.41
CA SER A 525 34.70 26.88 7.93
C SER A 525 34.46 25.38 7.96
N GLN A 526 35.47 24.57 7.63
CA GLN A 526 35.35 23.12 7.68
C GLN A 526 35.15 22.61 9.12
N ALA A 527 35.78 23.26 10.11
CA ALA A 527 35.63 22.92 11.53
C ALA A 527 34.20 23.13 12.08
N GLU A 528 33.34 23.89 11.38
CA GLU A 528 31.94 24.12 11.78
C GLU A 528 30.96 23.05 11.26
N LEU A 529 31.44 22.05 10.51
CA LEU A 529 30.61 20.97 9.98
C LEU A 529 29.82 20.21 11.06
N PRO A 530 30.41 19.83 12.21
CA PRO A 530 29.66 19.17 13.28
C PRO A 530 28.48 20.00 13.78
N ALA A 531 28.68 21.30 13.98
CA ALA A 531 27.62 22.21 14.41
C ALA A 531 26.49 22.30 13.38
N LEU A 532 26.84 22.38 12.09
CA LEU A 532 25.84 22.39 11.01
C LEU A 532 25.03 21.09 10.98
N VAL A 533 25.68 19.92 10.98
CA VAL A 533 25.00 18.62 10.91
C VAL A 533 24.11 18.42 12.14
N THR A 534 24.60 18.68 13.35
CA THR A 534 23.78 18.57 14.57
C THR A 534 22.59 19.53 14.57
N THR A 535 22.73 20.71 13.98
CA THR A 535 21.62 21.67 13.83
C THR A 535 20.60 21.22 12.77
N LEU A 536 21.05 20.53 11.72
CA LEU A 536 20.21 19.98 10.66
C LEU A 536 19.46 18.70 11.05
N VAL A 537 19.69 18.16 12.25
CA VAL A 537 19.04 16.94 12.74
C VAL A 537 18.07 17.31 13.85
N ARG A 538 16.78 17.06 13.61
CA ARG A 538 15.72 17.31 14.61
C ARG A 538 15.68 16.20 15.64
N ASP A 539 15.71 14.96 15.17
CA ASP A 539 15.60 13.75 15.99
C ASP A 539 16.42 12.61 15.36
N VAL A 540 16.70 11.57 16.13
CA VAL A 540 17.34 10.35 15.66
C VAL A 540 16.49 9.16 16.07
N ILE A 541 15.79 8.58 15.09
CA ILE A 541 14.96 7.40 15.27
C ILE A 541 15.79 6.15 14.97
N THR A 542 15.36 5.01 15.50
CA THR A 542 15.96 3.71 15.16
C THR A 542 15.10 3.05 14.10
N ASP A 543 15.70 2.67 12.98
CA ASP A 543 15.03 1.93 11.92
C ASP A 543 14.51 0.58 12.48
N PRO A 544 13.21 0.28 12.37
CA PRO A 544 12.63 -0.93 12.95
C PRO A 544 13.15 -2.24 12.33
N TRP A 545 13.67 -2.20 11.10
CA TRP A 545 14.08 -3.39 10.35
C TRP A 545 15.59 -3.67 10.43
N SER A 546 16.42 -2.64 10.56
CA SER A 546 17.88 -2.73 10.55
C SER A 546 18.54 -2.32 11.87
N GLY A 547 17.80 -1.72 12.80
CA GLY A 547 18.34 -1.16 14.04
C GLY A 547 19.27 0.05 13.82
N ALA A 548 19.42 0.52 12.57
CA ALA A 548 20.28 1.62 12.23
C ALA A 548 19.69 2.95 12.74
N GLN A 549 20.55 3.87 13.16
CA GLN A 549 20.12 5.21 13.54
C GLN A 549 19.84 6.03 12.28
N MET A 550 18.62 6.55 12.19
CA MET A 550 18.16 7.39 11.10
C MET A 550 17.98 8.82 11.59
N ALA A 551 18.75 9.74 11.02
CA ALA A 551 18.56 11.16 11.22
C ALA A 551 17.22 11.59 10.61
N VAL A 552 16.39 12.22 11.42
CA VAL A 552 15.21 12.94 10.97
C VAL A 552 15.63 14.38 10.68
N ALA A 553 15.52 14.79 9.42
CA ALA A 553 15.95 16.13 9.01
C ALA A 553 15.16 17.22 9.76
N GLY A 554 15.91 18.22 10.22
CA GLY A 554 15.41 19.43 10.84
C GLY A 554 15.60 20.65 9.95
N ASN A 555 15.26 21.81 10.50
CA ASN A 555 15.49 23.10 9.88
C ASN A 555 16.02 24.08 10.92
N PHE A 556 16.64 25.17 10.47
CA PHE A 556 17.13 26.21 11.37
C PHE A 556 17.06 27.60 10.73
N VAL A 557 17.03 28.64 11.55
CA VAL A 557 17.09 30.02 11.08
C VAL A 557 18.53 30.40 10.78
N ARG A 558 18.82 30.76 9.52
CA ARG A 558 20.16 31.11 9.02
C ARG A 558 20.85 32.12 9.92
N GLU A 559 20.17 33.21 10.25
CA GLU A 559 20.73 34.29 11.07
C GLU A 559 21.14 33.77 12.46
N ARG A 560 20.31 32.97 13.13
CA ARG A 560 20.63 32.42 14.45
C ARG A 560 21.89 31.54 14.43
N PHE A 561 22.04 30.73 13.38
CA PHE A 561 23.20 29.85 13.25
C PHE A 561 24.48 30.62 12.87
N THR A 562 24.36 31.64 12.01
CA THR A 562 25.50 32.38 11.44
C THR A 562 25.90 33.64 12.23
N THR A 563 25.12 34.03 13.24
CA THR A 563 25.35 35.28 14.01
C THR A 563 26.79 35.33 14.53
N ALA A 564 27.51 36.39 14.15
CA ALA A 564 28.90 36.67 14.52
C ALA A 564 29.94 35.59 14.12
N ASN A 565 29.60 34.65 13.24
CA ASN A 565 30.52 33.63 12.74
C ASN A 565 30.50 33.56 11.20
N THR A 566 31.45 34.24 10.56
CA THR A 566 31.59 34.27 9.10
C THR A 566 31.94 32.89 8.52
N ALA A 567 32.55 32.01 9.31
CA ALA A 567 32.93 30.67 8.87
C ALA A 567 31.70 29.77 8.67
N ARG A 568 30.70 29.87 9.57
CA ARG A 568 29.38 29.23 9.42
C ARG A 568 28.60 29.75 8.23
N ALA A 569 28.64 31.06 7.97
CA ALA A 569 27.99 31.65 6.81
C ALA A 569 28.54 31.08 5.50
N ALA A 570 29.88 31.04 5.36
CA ALA A 570 30.54 30.47 4.19
C ALA A 570 30.22 28.98 4.00
N LEU A 571 30.17 28.19 5.08
CA LEU A 571 29.78 26.77 5.04
C LEU A 571 28.35 26.60 4.52
N VAL A 572 27.39 27.35 5.06
CA VAL A 572 25.99 27.31 4.61
C VAL A 572 25.88 27.72 3.14
N ASP A 573 26.58 28.78 2.71
CA ASP A 573 26.56 29.23 1.33
C ASP A 573 27.17 28.21 0.36
N ALA A 574 28.28 27.55 0.71
CA ALA A 574 28.87 26.50 -0.11
C ALA A 574 27.89 25.33 -0.33
N PHE A 575 27.19 24.91 0.72
CA PHE A 575 26.20 23.83 0.63
C PHE A 575 24.93 24.23 -0.13
N ILE A 576 24.48 25.49 -0.02
CA ILE A 576 23.37 26.03 -0.83
C ILE A 576 23.77 26.09 -2.31
N ASN A 577 24.97 26.58 -2.61
CA ASN A 577 25.47 26.68 -3.98
C ASN A 577 25.57 25.31 -4.67
N ARG A 578 25.86 24.25 -3.90
CA ARG A 578 25.88 22.86 -4.36
C ARG A 578 24.53 22.14 -4.24
N ARG A 579 23.45 22.86 -3.88
CA ARG A 579 22.08 22.33 -3.73
C ARG A 579 21.97 21.15 -2.75
N LEU A 580 22.82 21.15 -1.73
CA LEU A 580 22.74 20.22 -0.60
C LEU A 580 21.81 20.76 0.48
N LEU A 581 21.73 22.10 0.60
CA LEU A 581 20.80 22.82 1.45
C LEU A 581 19.90 23.74 0.62
N THR A 582 18.68 23.94 1.10
CA THR A 582 17.71 24.87 0.50
C THR A 582 17.39 25.97 1.50
N ALA A 583 17.25 27.21 1.02
CA ALA A 583 16.80 28.35 1.80
C ALA A 583 15.34 28.70 1.47
N GLU A 584 14.48 28.69 2.49
CA GLU A 584 13.08 29.13 2.45
C GLU A 584 12.96 30.40 3.30
N GLY A 585 13.15 31.56 2.68
CA GLY A 585 13.31 32.82 3.40
C GLY A 585 14.51 32.76 4.35
N PRO A 586 14.35 33.02 5.67
CA PRO A 586 15.45 32.92 6.63
C PRO A 586 15.72 31.48 7.11
N VAL A 587 14.92 30.49 6.71
CA VAL A 587 15.02 29.10 7.20
C VAL A 587 15.85 28.25 6.24
N ILE A 588 16.82 27.51 6.77
CA ILE A 588 17.68 26.56 6.06
C ILE A 588 17.29 25.13 6.41
N ARG A 589 17.32 24.24 5.42
CA ARG A 589 17.03 22.81 5.56
C ARG A 589 17.85 21.96 4.57
N PRO A 590 18.00 20.66 4.81
CA PRO A 590 18.51 19.75 3.79
C PRO A 590 17.63 19.77 2.55
N THR A 591 18.22 19.79 1.36
CA THR A 591 17.47 19.61 0.10
C THR A 591 16.88 18.20 0.04
N HIS A 592 17.59 17.21 0.59
CA HIS A 592 17.10 15.83 0.77
C HIS A 592 17.78 15.16 1.98
N GLU A 593 17.10 14.23 2.63
CA GLU A 593 17.60 13.48 3.81
C GLU A 593 18.80 12.57 3.49
N ALA A 594 18.99 12.25 2.21
CA ALA A 594 20.12 11.47 1.69
C ALA A 594 21.49 12.07 2.07
N LEU A 595 21.58 13.41 2.22
CA LEU A 595 22.80 14.07 2.69
C LEU A 595 23.22 13.59 4.09
N LEU A 596 22.26 13.38 4.99
CA LEU A 596 22.53 12.96 6.38
C LEU A 596 22.72 11.45 6.50
N ARG A 597 22.18 10.67 5.55
CA ARG A 597 22.16 9.21 5.59
C ARG A 597 23.34 8.55 4.87
N ILE A 598 23.75 9.12 3.74
CA ILE A 598 24.73 8.48 2.82
C ILE A 598 26.12 9.07 2.99
N TRP A 599 26.24 10.37 3.24
CA TRP A 599 27.54 11.03 3.33
C TRP A 599 28.28 10.60 4.62
N PRO A 600 29.46 9.94 4.52
CA PRO A 600 30.10 9.35 5.69
C PRO A 600 30.42 10.33 6.82
N ALA A 601 30.82 11.56 6.48
CA ALA A 601 31.14 12.58 7.49
C ALA A 601 29.90 13.00 8.28
N ALA A 602 28.75 13.23 7.61
CA ALA A 602 27.50 13.54 8.29
C ALA A 602 27.01 12.36 9.13
N LYS A 603 27.09 11.13 8.61
CA LYS A 603 26.70 9.92 9.34
C LYS A 603 27.51 9.75 10.64
N ALA A 604 28.83 9.91 10.57
CA ALA A 604 29.69 9.84 11.76
C ALA A 604 29.30 10.89 12.81
N ILE A 605 29.02 12.13 12.39
CA ILE A 605 28.56 13.18 13.31
C ILE A 605 27.20 12.84 13.93
N VAL A 606 26.25 12.33 13.13
CA VAL A 606 24.94 11.88 13.63
C VAL A 606 25.11 10.77 14.65
N ASP A 607 25.90 9.75 14.35
CA ASP A 607 26.15 8.61 15.24
C ASP A 607 26.80 9.05 16.57
N GLU A 608 27.76 9.99 16.51
CA GLU A 608 28.41 10.56 17.70
C GLU A 608 27.47 11.46 18.53
N THR A 609 26.57 12.20 17.89
CA THR A 609 25.71 13.21 18.55
C THR A 609 24.28 12.74 18.83
N ALA A 610 23.87 11.56 18.38
CA ALA A 610 22.50 11.06 18.53
C ALA A 610 22.03 10.95 19.98
N SER A 611 22.93 10.60 20.91
CA SER A 611 22.60 10.58 22.34
C SER A 611 22.30 11.99 22.88
N LEU A 612 22.99 13.01 22.37
CA LEU A 612 22.77 14.42 22.72
C LEU A 612 21.50 14.98 22.07
N ILE A 613 21.21 14.60 20.83
CA ILE A 613 20.00 15.02 20.10
C ILE A 613 18.75 14.45 20.79
N ARG A 614 18.73 13.15 21.12
CA ARG A 614 17.62 12.53 21.87
C ARG A 614 17.44 13.14 23.26
N LEU A 615 18.55 13.44 23.94
CA LEU A 615 18.52 14.15 25.22
C LEU A 615 17.93 15.56 25.09
N ARG A 616 18.30 16.31 24.04
CA ARG A 616 17.73 17.65 23.77
C ARG A 616 16.22 17.56 23.62
N ALA A 617 15.73 16.67 22.77
CA ALA A 617 14.29 16.47 22.56
C ALA A 617 13.55 16.12 23.87
N ALA A 618 14.11 15.23 24.69
CA ALA A 618 13.54 14.87 25.99
C ALA A 618 13.52 16.04 26.99
N LEU A 619 14.49 16.95 26.92
CA LEU A 619 14.55 18.15 27.76
C LEU A 619 13.59 19.25 27.28
N GLU A 620 13.41 19.44 25.98
CA GLU A 620 12.52 20.47 25.41
C GLU A 620 11.07 20.32 25.89
N PHE A 621 10.57 19.08 25.93
CA PHE A 621 9.24 18.79 26.50
C PHE A 621 9.13 19.24 27.97
N ARG A 622 10.13 18.89 28.79
CA ARG A 622 10.15 19.24 30.23
C ARG A 622 10.32 20.73 30.47
N VAL A 623 11.11 21.42 29.64
CA VAL A 623 11.27 22.88 29.70
C VAL A 623 9.94 23.56 29.41
N THR A 624 9.19 23.07 28.42
CA THR A 624 7.87 23.60 28.05
C THR A 624 6.87 23.46 29.20
N GLU A 625 6.78 22.27 29.82
CA GLU A 625 5.92 22.08 31.01
C GLU A 625 6.35 22.96 32.19
N TRP A 626 7.66 23.08 32.43
CA TRP A 626 8.21 23.92 33.50
C TRP A 626 7.95 25.41 33.30
N GLN A 627 7.90 25.88 32.05
CA GLN A 627 7.52 27.25 31.72
C GLN A 627 6.03 27.51 31.93
N ALA A 628 5.18 26.54 31.58
CA ALA A 628 3.74 26.63 31.78
C ALA A 628 3.33 26.53 33.27
N ALA A 629 4.13 25.85 34.09
CA ALA A 629 3.87 25.65 35.51
C ALA A 629 4.07 26.92 36.37
N THR A 630 3.24 27.10 37.40
CA THR A 630 3.34 28.23 38.35
C THR A 630 3.53 27.75 39.79
N GLY A 631 4.23 28.55 40.61
CA GLY A 631 4.39 28.29 42.05
C GLY A 631 5.09 26.96 42.38
N VAL A 632 4.42 26.11 43.17
CA VAL A 632 4.98 24.85 43.71
C VAL A 632 5.18 23.79 42.63
N GLU A 633 4.36 23.79 41.57
CA GLU A 633 4.45 22.82 40.47
C GLU A 633 5.75 22.98 39.69
N LYS A 634 6.21 24.22 39.54
CA LYS A 634 7.48 24.54 38.87
C LYS A 634 8.68 23.84 39.52
N ASN A 635 8.65 23.64 40.85
CA ASN A 635 9.70 22.91 41.56
C ASN A 635 9.66 21.39 41.34
N ARG A 636 8.50 20.81 40.98
CA ARG A 636 8.38 19.37 40.70
C ARG A 636 9.06 19.01 39.38
N HIS A 637 8.94 19.85 38.36
CA HIS A 637 9.59 19.64 37.05
C HIS A 637 11.13 19.72 37.12
N LEU A 638 11.70 20.31 38.19
CA LEU A 638 13.15 20.40 38.42
C LEU A 638 13.75 19.10 39.00
N ASP A 639 12.94 18.15 39.48
CA ASP A 639 13.40 16.85 40.00
C ASP A 639 13.64 15.85 38.87
N ILE A 640 14.72 16.07 38.11
CA ILE A 640 15.12 15.18 37.02
C ILE A 640 16.17 14.14 37.46
N PRO A 641 16.21 12.95 36.84
CA PRO A 641 17.18 11.91 37.17
C PRO A 641 18.64 12.41 37.07
N PRO A 642 19.56 11.97 37.95
CA PRO A 642 20.97 12.39 37.92
C PRO A 642 21.68 12.11 36.59
N SER A 643 21.34 11.00 35.92
CA SER A 643 21.85 10.65 34.58
C SER A 643 21.40 11.66 33.52
N LEU A 644 20.14 12.11 33.57
CA LEU A 644 19.58 13.10 32.66
C LEU A 644 20.20 14.48 32.91
N LEU A 645 20.41 14.87 34.16
CA LEU A 645 21.08 16.13 34.53
C LEU A 645 22.55 16.16 34.09
N ALA A 646 23.28 15.05 34.27
CA ALA A 646 24.66 14.92 33.80
C ALA A 646 24.75 15.00 32.27
N GLY A 647 23.82 14.37 31.55
CA GLY A 647 23.67 14.52 30.11
C GLY A 647 23.40 15.98 29.72
N ALA A 648 22.48 16.66 30.42
CA ALA A 648 22.10 18.04 30.12
C ALA A 648 23.28 19.02 30.29
N GLN A 649 24.14 18.77 31.28
CA GLN A 649 25.38 19.54 31.46
C GLN A 649 26.38 19.29 30.33
N ARG A 650 26.46 18.06 29.82
CA ARG A 650 27.31 17.71 28.67
C ARG A 650 26.81 18.35 27.37
N LEU A 651 25.49 18.43 27.18
CA LEU A 651 24.85 19.15 26.08
C LEU A 651 25.26 20.64 26.07
N VAL A 652 25.17 21.32 27.21
CA VAL A 652 25.60 22.72 27.36
C VAL A 652 27.10 22.91 27.10
N ALA A 653 27.93 21.94 27.51
CA ALA A 653 29.38 22.03 27.33
C ALA A 653 29.82 21.83 25.87
N LEU A 654 29.13 20.97 25.12
CA LEU A 654 29.49 20.62 23.74
C LEU A 654 28.82 21.54 22.70
N LEU A 655 27.62 22.05 22.99
CA LEU A 655 26.81 22.84 22.05
C LEU A 655 26.22 24.10 22.72
N PRO A 656 27.06 25.00 23.26
CA PRO A 656 26.59 26.15 24.05
C PRO A 656 25.75 27.16 23.25
N SER A 657 25.93 27.24 21.93
CA SER A 657 25.15 28.13 21.06
C SER A 657 23.74 27.61 20.73
N ASP A 658 23.50 26.31 20.94
CA ASP A 658 22.31 25.61 20.44
C ASP A 658 21.30 25.32 21.56
N VAL A 659 21.63 25.71 22.79
CA VAL A 659 20.75 25.61 23.96
C VAL A 659 20.03 26.95 24.15
N SER A 660 18.69 26.92 24.15
CA SER A 660 17.88 28.13 24.38
C SER A 660 18.15 28.73 25.77
N SER A 661 17.92 30.04 25.93
CA SER A 661 18.03 30.71 27.23
C SER A 661 17.17 30.05 28.31
N ASP A 662 16.02 29.52 27.91
CA ASP A 662 15.05 28.86 28.78
C ASP A 662 15.52 27.47 29.20
N MET A 663 16.09 26.71 28.28
CA MET A 663 16.68 25.41 28.58
C MET A 663 17.91 25.58 29.49
N LEU A 664 18.76 26.58 29.24
CA LEU A 664 19.87 26.94 30.12
C LEU A 664 19.38 27.29 31.53
N ALA A 665 18.30 28.08 31.65
CA ALA A 665 17.71 28.43 32.92
C ALA A 665 17.17 27.20 33.68
N PHE A 666 16.47 26.30 32.97
CA PHE A 666 15.96 25.05 33.52
C PHE A 666 17.10 24.15 34.04
N ILE A 667 18.14 23.91 33.23
CA ILE A 667 19.29 23.07 33.60
C ILE A 667 20.01 23.63 34.83
N ASN A 668 20.21 24.96 34.88
CA ASN A 668 20.84 25.61 36.02
C ASN A 668 20.02 25.48 37.30
N GLN A 669 18.69 25.64 37.24
CA GLN A 669 17.81 25.48 38.39
C GLN A 669 17.69 24.03 38.85
N ALA A 670 17.62 23.07 37.93
CA ALA A 670 17.60 21.64 38.24
C ALA A 670 18.90 21.22 38.94
N ASN A 671 20.05 21.75 38.49
CA ASN A 671 21.35 21.51 39.13
C ASN A 671 21.42 22.08 40.56
N ALA A 672 20.86 23.29 40.77
CA ALA A 672 20.78 23.88 42.09
C ALA A 672 19.88 23.07 43.05
N ALA A 673 18.74 22.57 42.56
CA ALA A 673 17.80 21.73 43.32
C ALA A 673 18.40 20.35 43.67
N ALA A 674 19.16 19.73 42.77
CA ALA A 674 19.84 18.46 43.03
C ALA A 674 20.89 18.58 44.16
N ARG A 675 21.66 19.69 44.17
CA ARG A 675 22.67 19.97 45.19
C ARG A 675 22.08 20.15 46.59
N THR A 676 20.93 20.83 46.71
CA THR A 676 20.26 21.04 48.01
C THR A 676 19.69 19.74 48.58
N LYS A 677 19.14 18.86 47.73
CA LYS A 677 18.59 17.55 48.11
C LYS A 677 19.69 16.56 48.54
N HIS A 678 20.85 16.57 47.86
CA HIS A 678 22.01 15.76 48.25
C HIS A 678 22.53 16.12 49.65
N ASN A 679 22.61 17.41 49.96
CA ASN A 679 23.04 17.90 51.27
C ASN A 679 22.02 17.60 52.39
N ALA A 680 20.73 17.48 52.08
CA ALA A 680 19.68 17.09 53.03
C ALA A 680 19.73 15.58 53.38
N LYS A 681 20.00 14.71 52.40
CA LYS A 681 20.16 13.26 52.62
C LYS A 681 21.37 12.94 53.49
N LEU A 682 22.47 13.67 53.32
CA LEU A 682 23.66 13.55 54.18
C LEU A 682 23.33 13.91 55.64
N ARG A 683 22.49 14.92 55.91
CA ARG A 683 22.10 15.27 57.30
C ARG A 683 21.24 14.20 57.98
N LEU A 684 20.40 13.50 57.22
CA LEU A 684 19.61 12.35 57.72
C LEU A 684 20.48 11.13 58.02
N ALA A 685 21.52 10.87 57.21
CA ALA A 685 22.45 9.76 57.43
C ALA A 685 23.28 9.93 58.73
N TRP A 686 23.60 11.16 59.12
CA TRP A 686 24.32 11.44 60.37
C TRP A 686 23.42 11.35 61.62
N GLY A 687 22.10 11.52 61.48
CA GLY A 687 21.14 11.36 62.58
C GLY A 687 20.90 9.90 62.99
N VAL A 688 21.12 8.95 62.09
CA VAL A 688 20.95 7.49 62.34
C VAL A 688 22.16 6.89 63.08
N ALA A 689 23.35 7.52 62.98
CA ALA A 689 24.59 7.02 63.56
C ALA A 689 24.64 7.10 65.11
N THR A 690 23.83 7.95 65.74
CA THR A 690 23.83 8.16 67.20
C THR A 690 23.04 7.13 68.01
N ILE A 691 22.19 6.31 67.38
CA ILE A 691 21.34 5.31 68.08
C ILE A 691 22.02 3.92 68.17
N GLY A 692 23.04 3.66 67.34
CA GLY A 692 23.69 2.35 67.23
C GLY A 692 24.66 1.96 68.36
N PHE A 693 25.04 2.88 69.24
CA PHE A 693 26.08 2.64 70.26
C PHE A 693 25.62 1.83 71.49
N ALA A 694 24.33 1.49 71.62
CA ALA A 694 23.81 0.67 72.72
C ALA A 694 23.82 -0.85 72.45
N GLY A 695 24.15 -1.29 71.24
CA GLY A 695 24.05 -2.67 70.78
C GLY A 695 25.22 -3.58 71.17
N ALA A 696 25.80 -3.46 72.36
CA ALA A 696 26.83 -4.40 72.87
C ALA A 696 26.30 -5.85 73.11
N ALA A 697 25.06 -6.14 72.71
CA ALA A 697 24.45 -7.47 72.63
C ALA A 697 24.83 -8.27 71.36
N ILE A 698 25.58 -7.67 70.42
CA ILE A 698 26.03 -8.24 69.12
C ILE A 698 26.81 -9.57 69.26
N GLY A 699 27.36 -9.88 70.44
CA GLY A 699 28.03 -11.15 70.70
C GLY A 699 27.13 -12.39 70.57
N ILE A 700 25.81 -12.24 70.76
CA ILE A 700 24.84 -13.34 70.60
C ILE A 700 24.37 -13.48 69.13
N THR A 701 24.52 -12.41 68.33
CA THR A 701 24.12 -12.37 66.91
C THR A 701 25.06 -13.17 66.00
N LEU A 702 26.34 -13.29 66.37
CA LEU A 702 27.33 -14.03 65.58
C LEU A 702 27.08 -15.55 65.57
N PHE A 703 26.39 -16.09 66.58
CA PHE A 703 26.00 -17.50 66.61
C PHE A 703 24.74 -17.79 65.78
N ILE A 704 23.86 -16.80 65.61
CA ILE A 704 22.65 -16.91 64.79
C ILE A 704 22.98 -16.74 63.30
N TRP A 705 24.03 -15.98 62.95
CA TRP A 705 24.43 -15.73 61.56
C TRP A 705 24.84 -17.00 60.80
N ALA A 706 25.45 -17.97 61.48
CA ALA A 706 25.81 -19.27 60.88
C ALA A 706 24.60 -20.18 60.58
N ASN A 707 23.46 -19.99 61.26
CA ASN A 707 22.23 -20.73 61.01
C ASN A 707 21.27 -20.00 60.05
N ILE A 708 21.54 -18.73 59.72
CA ILE A 708 20.70 -17.93 58.81
C ILE A 708 21.01 -18.21 57.34
N GLU A 709 22.19 -18.73 57.00
CA GLU A 709 22.50 -19.10 55.60
C GLU A 709 21.71 -20.32 55.11
N THR A 710 21.49 -21.31 55.98
CA THR A 710 20.59 -22.44 55.70
C THR A 710 19.12 -22.05 55.79
N SER A 711 18.77 -21.10 56.66
CA SER A 711 17.39 -20.57 56.75
C SER A 711 16.99 -19.72 55.54
N LYS A 712 17.93 -19.06 54.85
CA LYS A 712 17.67 -18.34 53.60
C LYS A 712 17.38 -19.29 52.43
N ALA A 713 18.03 -20.46 52.39
CA ALA A 713 17.71 -21.49 51.41
C ALA A 713 16.31 -22.10 51.65
N GLN A 714 15.94 -22.33 52.92
CA GLN A 714 14.58 -22.78 53.28
C GLN A 714 13.52 -21.69 53.14
N ALA A 715 13.85 -20.42 53.36
CA ALA A 715 12.96 -19.28 53.12
C ALA A 715 12.75 -19.03 51.62
N ASN A 716 13.78 -19.20 50.77
CA ASN A 716 13.62 -19.16 49.32
C ASN A 716 12.85 -20.38 48.79
N LEU A 717 12.98 -21.56 49.41
CA LEU A 717 12.14 -22.73 49.10
C LEU A 717 10.70 -22.56 49.60
N GLN A 718 10.47 -21.91 50.75
CA GLN A 718 9.13 -21.57 51.23
C GLN A 718 8.50 -20.45 50.41
N LEU A 719 9.27 -19.47 49.94
CA LEU A 719 8.83 -18.43 49.02
C LEU A 719 8.53 -19.03 47.64
N ALA A 720 9.37 -19.93 47.12
CA ALA A 720 9.13 -20.66 45.87
C ALA A 720 7.91 -21.59 45.95
N ASN A 721 7.75 -22.33 47.05
CA ASN A 721 6.57 -23.19 47.28
C ASN A 721 5.29 -22.39 47.55
N ALA A 722 5.38 -21.24 48.22
CA ALA A 722 4.26 -20.31 48.38
C ALA A 722 3.90 -19.62 47.06
N THR A 723 4.88 -19.36 46.19
CA THR A 723 4.65 -18.80 44.85
C THR A 723 4.01 -19.85 43.96
N LEU A 724 4.49 -21.10 43.96
CA LEU A 724 3.87 -22.23 43.26
C LEU A 724 2.46 -22.53 43.76
N SER A 725 2.19 -22.46 45.06
CA SER A 725 0.83 -22.65 45.60
C SER A 725 -0.10 -21.49 45.27
N SER A 726 0.41 -20.25 45.20
CA SER A 726 -0.37 -19.08 44.78
C SER A 726 -0.66 -19.12 43.28
N PHE A 727 0.32 -19.52 42.46
CA PHE A 727 0.17 -19.74 41.02
C PHE A 727 -0.80 -20.89 40.75
N ALA A 728 -0.68 -22.00 41.48
CA ALA A 728 -1.60 -23.13 41.39
C ALA A 728 -3.01 -22.79 41.88
N GLN A 729 -3.18 -21.93 42.89
CA GLN A 729 -4.49 -21.43 43.32
C GLN A 729 -5.11 -20.44 42.33
N ILE A 730 -4.30 -19.63 41.64
CA ILE A 730 -4.76 -18.77 40.54
C ILE A 730 -5.21 -19.65 39.37
N ILE A 731 -4.44 -20.70 39.03
CA ILE A 731 -4.77 -21.69 37.99
C ILE A 731 -5.95 -22.60 38.38
N SER A 732 -6.13 -22.94 39.66
CA SER A 732 -7.28 -23.76 40.12
C SER A 732 -8.53 -22.93 40.44
N GLY A 733 -8.42 -21.60 40.48
CA GLY A 733 -9.55 -20.66 40.53
C GLY A 733 -10.29 -20.52 39.20
N PHE A 734 -9.79 -21.12 38.13
CA PHE A 734 -10.42 -21.15 36.80
C PHE A 734 -11.65 -22.07 36.70
N ASP A 735 -11.97 -22.85 37.75
CA ASP A 735 -13.16 -23.72 37.78
C ASP A 735 -14.47 -22.98 38.19
N ASN A 736 -14.49 -21.64 38.26
CA ASN A 736 -15.67 -20.88 38.64
C ASN A 736 -16.37 -20.21 37.43
N PRO A 737 -17.47 -20.79 36.91
CA PRO A 737 -18.11 -20.36 35.65
C PRO A 737 -18.89 -19.04 35.73
N ASP A 738 -18.99 -18.40 36.90
CA ASP A 738 -19.80 -17.19 37.11
C ASP A 738 -18.99 -15.88 37.19
N ALA A 739 -17.67 -15.89 36.95
CA ALA A 739 -16.83 -14.70 37.04
C ALA A 739 -16.55 -14.07 35.66
N ASP A 740 -16.83 -12.76 35.54
CA ASP A 740 -16.55 -11.92 34.38
C ASP A 740 -15.06 -12.00 33.98
N SER A 741 -14.78 -12.46 32.75
CA SER A 741 -13.43 -12.73 32.22
C SER A 741 -12.52 -11.49 32.24
N SER A 742 -13.10 -10.30 32.16
CA SER A 742 -12.40 -9.02 32.29
C SER A 742 -11.82 -8.79 33.70
N THR A 743 -12.50 -9.30 34.73
CA THR A 743 -12.12 -9.11 36.14
C THR A 743 -11.03 -10.09 36.57
N GLN A 744 -10.99 -11.29 35.97
CA GLN A 744 -9.92 -12.26 36.19
C GLN A 744 -8.60 -11.81 35.56
N ALA A 745 -8.61 -11.28 34.32
CA ALA A 745 -7.42 -10.78 33.65
C ALA A 745 -6.74 -9.62 34.40
N VAL A 746 -7.51 -8.68 34.95
CA VAL A 746 -7.01 -7.55 35.75
C VAL A 746 -6.39 -8.01 37.08
N ASN A 747 -6.97 -9.03 37.72
CA ASN A 747 -6.43 -9.60 38.95
C ASN A 747 -5.12 -10.38 38.70
N ILE A 748 -5.00 -11.05 37.55
CA ILE A 748 -3.78 -11.75 37.14
C ILE A 748 -2.63 -10.75 36.93
N ASP A 749 -2.88 -9.67 36.18
CA ASP A 749 -1.84 -8.65 35.91
C ASP A 749 -1.37 -7.97 37.19
N THR A 750 -2.32 -7.61 38.06
CA THR A 750 -2.01 -7.00 39.37
C THR A 750 -1.18 -7.93 40.26
N ASN A 751 -1.47 -9.24 40.24
CA ASN A 751 -0.74 -10.22 41.04
C ASN A 751 0.66 -10.48 40.49
N ILE A 752 0.81 -10.66 39.17
CA ILE A 752 2.11 -10.85 38.51
C ILE A 752 3.03 -9.66 38.77
N GLU A 753 2.52 -8.43 38.61
CA GLU A 753 3.26 -7.20 38.93
C GLU A 753 3.65 -7.10 40.40
N SER A 754 2.78 -7.56 41.31
CA SER A 754 3.05 -7.55 42.75
C SER A 754 4.13 -8.57 43.13
N VAL A 755 4.12 -9.76 42.52
CA VAL A 755 5.14 -10.80 42.73
C VAL A 755 6.48 -10.40 42.07
N ALA A 756 6.47 -9.83 40.86
CA ALA A 756 7.67 -9.36 40.18
C ALA A 756 8.44 -8.30 41.00
N LYS A 757 7.71 -7.41 41.69
CA LYS A 757 8.30 -6.42 42.62
C LYS A 757 9.02 -7.06 43.81
N LEU A 758 8.61 -8.24 44.26
CA LEU A 758 9.31 -8.98 45.32
C LEU A 758 10.67 -9.53 44.84
N TYR A 759 10.81 -9.76 43.53
CA TYR A 759 12.05 -10.20 42.88
C TYR A 759 12.94 -9.06 42.38
N ALA A 760 12.69 -7.79 42.77
CA ALA A 760 13.50 -6.64 42.34
C ALA A 760 15.01 -6.75 42.66
N ALA A 761 15.39 -7.66 43.57
CA ALA A 761 16.78 -7.97 43.90
C ALA A 761 17.46 -9.00 42.97
N SER A 762 16.70 -9.69 42.11
CA SER A 762 17.17 -10.69 41.15
C SER A 762 16.48 -10.49 39.80
N PRO A 763 17.11 -9.75 38.86
CA PRO A 763 16.53 -9.50 37.53
C PRO A 763 16.23 -10.77 36.73
N VAL A 764 16.98 -11.85 36.96
CA VAL A 764 16.78 -13.17 36.31
C VAL A 764 15.48 -13.83 36.77
N ASP A 765 15.22 -13.82 38.08
CA ASP A 765 14.00 -14.44 38.63
C ASP A 765 12.74 -13.63 38.27
N ALA A 766 12.86 -12.30 38.22
CA ALA A 766 11.79 -11.43 37.73
C ALA A 766 11.52 -11.65 36.23
N ALA A 767 12.57 -11.79 35.41
CA ALA A 767 12.44 -12.08 33.99
C ALA A 767 11.78 -13.45 33.74
N ALA A 768 12.16 -14.48 34.51
CA ALA A 768 11.55 -15.81 34.41
C ALA A 768 10.04 -15.79 34.72
N LEU A 769 9.62 -14.97 35.68
CA LEU A 769 8.20 -14.78 36.01
C LEU A 769 7.43 -14.11 34.85
N TYR A 770 7.99 -13.05 34.26
CA TYR A 770 7.37 -12.38 33.11
C TYR A 770 7.34 -13.27 31.87
N LEU A 771 8.36 -14.12 31.69
CA LEU A 771 8.39 -15.08 30.58
C LEU A 771 7.33 -16.17 30.75
N ALA A 772 7.16 -16.69 31.97
CA ALA A 772 6.08 -17.63 32.28
C ALA A 772 4.69 -16.99 32.11
N ALA A 773 4.56 -15.69 32.41
CA ALA A 773 3.34 -14.94 32.17
C ALA A 773 3.07 -14.77 30.67
N ALA A 774 4.08 -14.42 29.87
CA ALA A 774 3.95 -14.26 28.42
C ALA A 774 3.47 -15.53 27.71
N GLN A 775 3.80 -16.71 28.25
CA GLN A 775 3.39 -18.02 27.73
C GLN A 775 1.92 -18.40 27.99
N MET A 776 1.18 -17.59 28.77
CA MET A 776 -0.21 -17.89 29.07
C MET A 776 -1.13 -17.60 27.86
N ARG A 777 -1.63 -18.65 27.22
CA ARG A 777 -2.51 -18.58 26.03
C ARG A 777 -3.82 -17.80 26.22
N GLN A 778 -4.24 -17.52 27.45
CA GLN A 778 -5.49 -16.81 27.75
C GLN A 778 -5.32 -15.28 27.84
N LEU A 779 -4.09 -14.77 27.72
CA LEU A 779 -3.83 -13.34 27.73
C LEU A 779 -4.13 -12.73 26.36
N SER A 780 -4.52 -11.46 26.34
CA SER A 780 -4.60 -10.73 25.07
C SER A 780 -3.20 -10.62 24.44
N PRO A 781 -3.10 -10.58 23.10
CA PRO A 781 -1.82 -10.41 22.38
C PRO A 781 -1.01 -9.22 22.91
N ASP A 782 -1.66 -8.10 23.22
CA ASP A 782 -1.03 -6.91 23.79
C ASP A 782 -0.42 -7.16 25.18
N THR A 783 -1.12 -7.95 26.01
CA THR A 783 -0.67 -8.28 27.37
C THR A 783 0.49 -9.27 27.34
N GLY A 784 0.41 -10.29 26.48
CA GLY A 784 1.52 -11.22 26.23
C GLY A 784 2.77 -10.49 25.72
N THR A 785 2.60 -9.59 24.76
CA THR A 785 3.67 -8.75 24.19
C THR A 785 4.30 -7.85 25.26
N SER A 786 3.47 -7.27 26.14
CA SER A 786 3.93 -6.45 27.27
C SER A 786 4.83 -7.24 28.23
N TYR A 787 4.44 -8.46 28.61
CA TYR A 787 5.25 -9.31 29.48
C TYR A 787 6.53 -9.80 28.82
N ALA A 788 6.47 -10.21 27.54
CA ALA A 788 7.65 -10.60 26.78
C ALA A 788 8.66 -9.44 26.69
N ASN A 789 8.18 -8.21 26.42
CA ASN A 789 9.02 -7.02 26.39
C ASN A 789 9.61 -6.67 27.77
N LYS A 790 8.86 -6.88 28.86
CA LYS A 790 9.39 -6.71 30.23
C LYS A 790 10.50 -7.73 30.51
N ALA A 791 10.31 -9.01 30.18
CA ALA A 791 11.34 -10.04 30.30
C ALA A 791 12.59 -9.69 29.47
N LEU A 792 12.41 -9.30 28.21
CA LEU A 792 13.48 -8.85 27.32
C LEU A 792 14.25 -7.66 27.88
N SER A 793 13.56 -6.65 28.42
CA SER A 793 14.22 -5.47 28.99
C SER A 793 15.16 -5.82 30.16
N MET A 794 14.79 -6.84 30.95
CA MET A 794 15.59 -7.31 32.08
C MET A 794 16.75 -8.21 31.63
N LEU A 795 16.51 -9.08 30.65
CA LEU A 795 17.50 -10.02 30.13
C LEU A 795 18.52 -9.35 29.20
N ASN A 796 18.15 -8.31 28.46
CA ASN A 796 19.03 -7.61 27.51
C ASN A 796 20.28 -7.05 28.21
N ALA A 797 20.11 -6.40 29.37
CA ALA A 797 21.24 -5.86 30.12
C ALA A 797 22.19 -6.96 30.63
N LEU A 798 21.65 -8.14 30.97
CA LEU A 798 22.44 -9.29 31.41
C LEU A 798 23.15 -9.98 30.25
N HIS A 799 22.46 -10.11 29.11
CA HIS A 799 23.00 -10.68 27.88
C HIS A 799 24.13 -9.80 27.31
N LEU A 800 23.96 -8.48 27.28
CA LEU A 800 25.04 -7.55 26.87
C LEU A 800 26.26 -7.60 27.80
N ALA A 801 26.06 -7.84 29.09
CA ALA A 801 27.15 -7.97 30.06
C ALA A 801 27.86 -9.33 29.96
N ASN A 802 27.14 -10.39 29.56
CA ASN A 802 27.64 -11.76 29.50
C ASN A 802 27.18 -12.47 28.21
N PRO A 803 27.58 -12.01 27.02
CA PRO A 803 27.05 -12.50 25.74
C PRO A 803 27.42 -13.96 25.44
N ASN A 804 28.43 -14.49 26.15
CA ASN A 804 28.90 -15.86 26.01
C ASN A 804 28.34 -16.81 27.08
N ASP A 805 27.47 -16.34 28.00
CA ASP A 805 26.82 -17.22 28.96
C ASP A 805 25.63 -17.92 28.28
N PRO A 806 25.71 -19.25 28.02
CA PRO A 806 24.69 -19.96 27.26
C PRO A 806 23.30 -19.90 27.90
N LYS A 807 23.24 -19.78 29.23
CA LYS A 807 21.98 -19.76 29.96
C LYS A 807 21.28 -18.41 29.82
N ILE A 808 22.03 -17.32 29.95
CA ILE A 808 21.49 -15.95 29.80
C ILE A 808 21.07 -15.70 28.35
N THR A 809 21.87 -16.17 27.39
CA THR A 809 21.53 -16.08 25.96
C THR A 809 20.29 -16.90 25.63
N LEU A 810 20.15 -18.11 26.18
CA LEU A 810 18.95 -18.93 25.99
C LEU A 810 17.68 -18.29 26.58
N ASP A 811 17.76 -17.72 27.79
CA ASP A 811 16.63 -17.01 28.40
C ASP A 811 16.24 -15.78 27.56
N TYR A 812 17.22 -15.06 27.00
CA TYR A 812 17.01 -13.94 26.09
C TYR A 812 16.34 -14.37 24.78
N ASP A 813 16.85 -15.43 24.13
CA ASP A 813 16.30 -15.99 22.90
C ASP A 813 14.87 -16.49 23.11
N ARG A 814 14.58 -17.10 24.27
CA ARG A 814 13.22 -17.51 24.64
C ARG A 814 12.28 -16.32 24.78
N ALA A 815 12.74 -15.21 25.36
CA ALA A 815 11.93 -14.00 25.47
C ALA A 815 11.66 -13.35 24.11
N LEU A 816 12.59 -13.46 23.15
CA LEU A 816 12.37 -13.06 21.75
C LEU A 816 11.33 -13.93 21.06
N VAL A 817 11.40 -15.26 21.23
CA VAL A 817 10.40 -16.20 20.68
C VAL A 817 9.00 -15.90 21.23
N GLU A 818 8.86 -15.69 22.53
CA GLU A 818 7.55 -15.37 23.13
C GLU A 818 7.02 -13.99 22.69
N ARG A 819 7.90 -13.01 22.48
CA ARG A 819 7.51 -11.74 21.86
C ARG A 819 7.00 -11.97 20.44
N ALA A 820 7.72 -12.71 19.63
CA ALA A 820 7.34 -13.00 18.25
C ALA A 820 5.97 -13.71 18.18
N ARG A 821 5.71 -14.67 19.07
CA ARG A 821 4.40 -15.33 19.20
C ARG A 821 3.28 -14.37 19.57
N ALA A 822 3.50 -13.51 20.57
CA ALA A 822 2.50 -12.55 21.01
C ALA A 822 2.21 -11.50 19.92
N GLU A 823 3.25 -11.06 19.20
CA GLU A 823 3.15 -10.15 18.06
C GLU A 823 2.46 -10.79 16.85
N ALA A 824 2.64 -12.09 16.61
CA ALA A 824 1.96 -12.85 15.57
C ALA A 824 0.43 -12.92 15.77
N GLY A 825 -0.05 -12.75 17.00
CA GLY A 825 -1.47 -12.70 17.34
C GLY A 825 -2.13 -11.31 17.16
N ALA A 826 -1.34 -10.25 16.89
CA ALA A 826 -1.82 -8.86 16.87
C ALA A 826 -2.07 -8.26 15.47
N GLY A 827 -1.88 -9.03 14.37
CA GLY A 827 -2.17 -8.64 12.98
C GLY A 827 -0.93 -8.44 12.08
N ASN A 828 -1.14 -8.09 10.80
CA ASN A 828 -0.11 -8.20 9.74
C ASN A 828 1.08 -7.22 9.83
N THR A 829 0.97 -6.09 10.54
CA THR A 829 2.05 -5.09 10.64
C THR A 829 3.18 -5.47 11.62
N SER A 830 2.92 -6.38 12.56
CA SER A 830 3.90 -6.90 13.54
C SER A 830 4.69 -8.12 13.05
N ALA A 831 4.28 -8.73 11.93
CA ALA A 831 4.89 -9.95 11.39
C ALA A 831 6.37 -9.79 11.00
N VAL A 832 6.80 -8.63 10.47
CA VAL A 832 8.18 -8.44 10.00
C VAL A 832 9.19 -8.43 11.16
N ALA A 833 8.84 -7.81 12.30
CA ALA A 833 9.69 -7.78 13.49
C ALA A 833 9.80 -9.18 14.11
N ALA A 834 8.67 -9.87 14.27
CA ALA A 834 8.60 -11.24 14.73
C ALA A 834 9.41 -12.22 13.86
N THR A 835 9.37 -12.06 12.52
CA THR A 835 10.21 -12.86 11.58
C THR A 835 11.70 -12.67 11.86
N SER A 836 12.12 -11.42 12.06
CA SER A 836 13.54 -11.08 12.29
C SER A 836 14.03 -11.61 13.63
N ASP A 837 13.21 -11.50 14.68
CA ASP A 837 13.50 -12.02 16.01
C ASP A 837 13.67 -13.54 15.99
N LEU A 838 12.73 -14.26 15.36
CA LEU A 838 12.79 -15.72 15.24
C LEU A 838 14.05 -16.18 14.50
N LYS A 839 14.37 -15.58 13.35
CA LYS A 839 15.59 -15.91 12.59
C LYS A 839 16.87 -15.70 13.39
N THR A 840 16.91 -14.63 14.19
CA THR A 840 18.05 -14.32 15.05
C THR A 840 18.19 -15.36 16.18
N SER A 841 17.08 -15.66 16.87
CA SER A 841 17.05 -16.64 17.94
C SER A 841 17.36 -18.06 17.45
N ILE A 842 16.86 -18.47 16.28
CA ILE A 842 17.14 -19.77 15.64
C ILE A 842 18.64 -19.93 15.41
N GLY A 843 19.30 -18.94 14.79
CA GLY A 843 20.74 -18.97 14.56
C GLY A 843 21.57 -18.99 15.85
N SER A 844 21.15 -18.23 16.86
CA SER A 844 21.77 -18.24 18.20
C SER A 844 21.64 -19.62 18.86
N MET A 845 20.44 -20.18 18.93
CA MET A 845 20.16 -21.48 19.53
C MET A 845 20.88 -22.63 18.83
N GLN A 846 20.94 -22.63 17.49
CA GLN A 846 21.71 -23.60 16.71
C GLN A 846 23.20 -23.56 17.08
N SER A 847 23.79 -22.36 17.17
CA SER A 847 25.18 -22.18 17.60
C SER A 847 25.43 -22.70 19.02
N ILE A 848 24.51 -22.45 19.96
CA ILE A 848 24.64 -22.96 21.34
C ILE A 848 24.51 -24.50 21.34
N LEU A 849 23.57 -25.05 20.57
CA LEU A 849 23.33 -26.48 20.47
C LEU A 849 24.55 -27.23 19.90
N ASP A 850 25.24 -26.67 18.92
CA ASP A 850 26.43 -27.28 18.32
C ASP A 850 27.64 -27.29 19.27
N ASN A 851 27.70 -26.32 20.18
CA ASN A 851 28.84 -26.12 21.07
C ASN A 851 28.63 -26.65 22.50
N THR A 852 27.41 -27.00 22.90
CA THR A 852 27.13 -27.47 24.26
C THR A 852 27.22 -29.00 24.39
N ALA A 853 28.01 -29.44 25.38
CA ALA A 853 28.16 -30.85 25.76
C ALA A 853 27.18 -31.29 26.87
N ASP A 854 26.45 -30.34 27.49
CA ASP A 854 25.51 -30.63 28.57
C ASP A 854 24.17 -31.14 28.03
N GLN A 855 23.85 -32.41 28.31
CA GLN A 855 22.64 -33.08 27.81
C GLN A 855 21.34 -32.41 28.26
N ALA A 856 21.28 -31.84 29.47
CA ALA A 856 20.09 -31.16 29.96
C ALA A 856 19.82 -29.86 29.18
N THR A 857 20.87 -29.07 28.94
CA THR A 857 20.80 -27.85 28.13
C THR A 857 20.51 -28.16 26.66
N ARG A 858 21.13 -29.21 26.08
CA ARG A 858 20.83 -29.68 24.72
C ARG A 858 19.35 -30.00 24.55
N ARG A 859 18.77 -30.73 25.52
CA ARG A 859 17.35 -31.10 25.53
C ARG A 859 16.45 -29.85 25.50
N GLN A 860 16.73 -28.85 26.33
CA GLN A 860 15.96 -27.61 26.37
C GLN A 860 16.05 -26.80 25.06
N ILE A 861 17.25 -26.69 24.49
CA ILE A 861 17.46 -25.93 23.26
C ILE A 861 16.77 -26.60 22.07
N MET A 862 16.84 -27.92 21.93
CA MET A 862 16.21 -28.62 20.80
C MET A 862 14.69 -28.41 20.77
N LEU A 863 14.02 -28.44 21.92
CA LEU A 863 12.58 -28.16 21.98
C LEU A 863 12.27 -26.72 21.57
N LEU A 864 12.98 -25.76 22.15
CA LEU A 864 12.75 -24.33 21.86
C LEU A 864 13.07 -23.98 20.41
N LEU A 865 14.14 -24.57 19.86
CA LEU A 865 14.55 -24.37 18.47
C LEU A 865 13.52 -24.95 17.50
N GLY A 866 13.06 -26.19 17.74
CA GLY A 866 12.04 -26.81 16.90
C GLY A 866 10.74 -26.00 16.88
N HIS A 867 10.28 -25.52 18.04
CA HIS A 867 9.10 -24.66 18.09
C HIS A 867 9.32 -23.29 17.45
N ALA A 868 10.52 -22.71 17.53
CA ALA A 868 10.83 -21.43 16.88
C ALA A 868 10.84 -21.55 15.34
N ASP A 869 11.33 -22.67 14.80
CA ASP A 869 11.24 -22.98 13.37
C ASP A 869 9.77 -23.15 12.93
N GLU A 870 8.91 -23.81 13.74
CA GLU A 870 7.46 -23.87 13.46
C GLU A 870 6.80 -22.49 13.47
N ASP A 871 7.07 -21.67 14.49
CA ASP A 871 6.51 -20.32 14.61
C ASP A 871 6.93 -19.43 13.43
N LEU A 872 8.16 -19.62 12.92
CA LEU A 872 8.66 -18.91 11.75
C LEU A 872 7.92 -19.36 10.47
N GLY A 873 7.72 -20.67 10.31
CA GLY A 873 6.92 -21.23 9.22
C GLY A 873 5.49 -20.69 9.21
N ASP A 874 4.82 -20.71 10.36
CA ASP A 874 3.45 -20.18 10.55
C ASP A 874 3.37 -18.70 10.12
N LEU A 875 4.37 -17.91 10.51
CA LEU A 875 4.38 -16.48 10.28
C LEU A 875 4.69 -16.12 8.82
N ILE A 876 5.56 -16.90 8.15
CA ILE A 876 5.81 -16.78 6.72
C ILE A 876 4.53 -17.12 5.93
N LEU A 877 3.84 -18.20 6.31
CA LEU A 877 2.57 -18.57 5.66
C LEU A 877 1.51 -17.48 5.83
N ARG A 878 1.31 -16.95 7.04
CA ARG A 878 0.36 -15.83 7.28
C ARG A 878 0.72 -14.59 6.48
N GLY A 879 2.01 -14.27 6.35
CA GLY A 879 2.50 -13.13 5.55
C GLY A 879 2.32 -13.31 4.03
N SER A 880 2.24 -14.55 3.56
CA SER A 880 2.02 -14.87 2.14
C SER A 880 0.57 -14.69 1.69
N VAL A 881 -0.39 -14.75 2.63
CA VAL A 881 -1.83 -14.55 2.38
C VAL A 881 -2.09 -13.08 2.02
N GLY A 882 -2.35 -12.80 0.74
CA GLY A 882 -2.61 -11.46 0.21
C GLY A 882 -1.50 -10.87 -0.68
N ASN A 883 -0.42 -11.61 -0.92
CA ASN A 883 0.63 -11.23 -1.87
C ASN A 883 0.14 -11.47 -3.31
N SER A 884 -0.04 -10.41 -4.11
CA SER A 884 -0.56 -10.53 -5.49
C SER A 884 0.46 -11.08 -6.51
N ASP A 885 1.69 -11.36 -6.07
CA ASP A 885 2.79 -11.91 -6.87
C ASP A 885 3.02 -13.39 -6.52
N LEU A 886 2.43 -14.31 -7.28
CA LEU A 886 2.62 -15.77 -7.11
C LEU A 886 4.06 -16.22 -7.21
N ALA A 887 4.87 -15.51 -7.99
CA ALA A 887 6.32 -15.60 -8.00
C ALA A 887 6.88 -15.70 -6.57
N LYS A 888 6.51 -14.69 -5.78
CA LYS A 888 6.94 -14.49 -4.40
C LYS A 888 6.18 -15.35 -3.42
N GLN A 889 4.86 -15.48 -3.58
CA GLN A 889 4.04 -16.33 -2.71
C GLN A 889 4.52 -17.79 -2.76
N THR A 890 4.84 -18.31 -3.96
CA THR A 890 5.41 -19.67 -4.12
C THR A 890 6.79 -19.80 -3.48
N LEU A 891 7.61 -18.75 -3.51
CA LEU A 891 8.92 -18.74 -2.86
C LEU A 891 8.79 -18.66 -1.33
N GLU A 892 7.82 -17.91 -0.83
CA GLU A 892 7.50 -17.77 0.60
C GLU A 892 6.95 -19.08 1.16
N ILE A 893 5.99 -19.73 0.47
CA ILE A 893 5.47 -21.06 0.83
C ILE A 893 6.59 -22.10 0.86
N ARG A 894 7.50 -22.08 -0.13
CA ARG A 894 8.69 -22.96 -0.11
C ARG A 894 9.68 -22.63 1.00
N SER A 895 9.75 -21.38 1.45
CA SER A 895 10.56 -21.01 2.62
C SER A 895 9.96 -21.61 3.88
N ALA A 896 8.64 -21.51 4.07
CA ALA A 896 7.97 -22.13 5.21
C ALA A 896 8.14 -23.66 5.24
N ASP A 897 8.13 -24.32 4.08
CA ASP A 897 8.40 -25.77 3.97
C ASP A 897 9.79 -26.15 4.52
N GLN A 898 10.80 -25.30 4.29
CA GLN A 898 12.15 -25.51 4.82
C GLN A 898 12.15 -25.43 6.35
N ASP A 899 11.43 -24.46 6.91
CA ASP A 899 11.38 -24.23 8.35
C ASP A 899 10.62 -25.38 9.07
N TYR A 900 9.46 -25.83 8.57
CA TYR A 900 8.78 -27.00 9.16
C TYR A 900 9.56 -28.31 8.97
N THR A 901 10.26 -28.46 7.84
CA THR A 901 11.14 -29.62 7.63
C THR A 901 12.30 -29.61 8.63
N ALA A 902 12.87 -28.44 8.92
CA ALA A 902 13.89 -28.28 9.95
C ALA A 902 13.34 -28.62 11.34
N ALA A 903 12.17 -28.11 11.70
CA ALA A 903 11.50 -28.43 12.96
C ALA A 903 11.26 -29.93 13.14
N ALA A 904 10.68 -30.60 12.13
CA ALA A 904 10.44 -32.04 12.15
C ALA A 904 11.74 -32.83 12.34
N ALA A 905 12.84 -32.42 11.69
CA ALA A 905 14.15 -33.05 11.84
C ALA A 905 14.74 -32.83 13.25
N ILE A 906 14.54 -31.65 13.85
CA ILE A 906 14.96 -31.35 15.22
C ILE A 906 14.19 -32.21 16.21
N PHE A 907 12.87 -32.34 16.09
CA PHE A 907 12.05 -33.16 16.97
C PHE A 907 12.34 -34.66 16.82
N GLN A 908 12.61 -35.12 15.59
CA GLN A 908 13.09 -36.48 15.35
C GLN A 908 14.42 -36.75 16.05
N ARG A 909 15.36 -35.81 15.94
CA ARG A 909 16.65 -35.89 16.64
C ARG A 909 16.45 -35.90 18.15
N PHE A 910 15.61 -35.00 18.67
CA PHE A 910 15.28 -34.91 20.09
C PHE A 910 14.71 -36.22 20.62
N SER A 911 13.73 -36.83 19.94
CA SER A 911 13.16 -38.11 20.38
C SER A 911 14.20 -39.23 20.33
N SER A 912 15.04 -39.28 19.30
CA SER A 912 16.11 -40.29 19.17
C SER A 912 17.19 -40.17 20.26
N GLU A 913 17.59 -38.95 20.62
CA GLU A 913 18.58 -38.69 21.67
C GLU A 913 18.00 -38.91 23.08
N ASN A 914 16.70 -38.79 23.25
CA ASN A 914 16.00 -38.89 24.54
C ASN A 914 15.13 -40.17 24.66
N HIS A 915 15.61 -41.29 24.14
CA HIS A 915 15.00 -42.63 24.32
C HIS A 915 13.53 -42.75 23.84
N GLY A 916 13.19 -42.10 22.73
CA GLY A 916 11.82 -42.12 22.21
C GLY A 916 10.88 -41.24 23.03
N ASP A 917 11.37 -40.10 23.50
CA ASP A 917 10.56 -39.11 24.21
C ASP A 917 9.24 -38.84 23.47
N LEU A 918 8.14 -39.10 24.16
CA LEU A 918 6.78 -39.11 23.59
C LEU A 918 6.35 -37.72 23.10
N GLN A 919 6.76 -36.66 23.81
CA GLN A 919 6.52 -35.28 23.37
C GLN A 919 7.27 -35.04 22.05
N GLY A 920 8.54 -35.43 21.97
CA GLY A 920 9.32 -35.30 20.73
C GLY A 920 8.68 -35.99 19.52
N VAL A 921 8.12 -37.18 19.71
CA VAL A 921 7.39 -37.89 18.64
C VAL A 921 6.11 -37.15 18.24
N ALA A 922 5.37 -36.60 19.20
CA ALA A 922 4.16 -35.83 18.93
C ALA A 922 4.42 -34.51 18.21
N GLU A 923 5.46 -33.77 18.61
CA GLU A 923 5.87 -32.51 17.96
C GLU A 923 6.40 -32.77 16.54
N GLN A 924 7.19 -33.84 16.36
CA GLN A 924 7.61 -34.28 15.02
C GLN A 924 6.40 -34.56 14.13
N ALA A 925 5.36 -35.21 14.66
CA ALA A 925 4.15 -35.49 13.91
C ALA A 925 3.42 -34.21 13.50
N TRP A 926 3.34 -33.22 14.38
CA TRP A 926 2.71 -31.93 14.08
C TRP A 926 3.47 -31.14 13.01
N ALA A 927 4.80 -31.00 13.13
CA ALA A 927 5.63 -30.38 12.09
C ALA A 927 5.48 -31.11 10.73
N THR A 928 5.44 -32.45 10.76
CA THR A 928 5.24 -33.26 9.55
C THR A 928 3.85 -33.01 8.93
N ASN A 929 2.81 -32.85 9.75
CA ASN A 929 1.48 -32.47 9.27
C ASN A 929 1.53 -31.11 8.54
N LYS A 930 2.26 -30.12 9.06
CA LYS A 930 2.42 -28.81 8.41
C LYS A 930 3.14 -28.88 7.06
N THR A 931 4.15 -29.74 6.92
CA THR A 931 4.73 -30.01 5.58
C THR A 931 3.71 -30.66 4.63
N GLY A 932 2.75 -31.42 5.16
CA GLY A 932 1.63 -31.96 4.40
C GLY A 932 0.65 -30.87 3.94
N ASP A 933 0.33 -29.91 4.81
CA ASP A 933 -0.50 -28.73 4.48
C ASP A 933 0.13 -27.94 3.32
N ILE A 934 1.44 -27.70 3.38
CA ILE A 934 2.17 -27.01 2.30
C ILE A 934 2.17 -27.84 1.00
N ALA A 935 2.41 -29.15 1.08
CA ALA A 935 2.37 -30.01 -0.10
C ALA A 935 0.96 -30.02 -0.73
N SER A 936 -0.09 -29.97 0.08
CA SER A 936 -1.48 -29.86 -0.35
C SER A 936 -1.72 -28.53 -1.08
N GLU A 937 -1.26 -27.42 -0.50
CA GLU A 937 -1.36 -26.07 -1.08
C GLU A 937 -0.58 -25.92 -2.40
N LEU A 938 0.55 -26.62 -2.54
CA LEU A 938 1.34 -26.72 -3.76
C LEU A 938 0.80 -27.77 -4.77
N HIS A 939 -0.33 -28.42 -4.47
CA HIS A 939 -1.00 -29.48 -5.26
C HIS A 939 -0.14 -30.73 -5.51
N ASP A 940 0.82 -31.00 -4.63
CA ASP A 940 1.54 -32.27 -4.60
C ASP A 940 0.80 -33.26 -3.69
N ILE A 941 -0.33 -33.78 -4.19
CA ILE A 941 -1.20 -34.74 -3.48
C ILE A 941 -0.41 -35.98 -3.02
N ALA A 942 0.59 -36.42 -3.79
CA ALA A 942 1.39 -37.58 -3.44
C ALA A 942 2.27 -37.31 -2.21
N SER A 943 2.93 -36.14 -2.18
CA SER A 943 3.70 -35.71 -1.01
C SER A 943 2.79 -35.40 0.18
N ALA A 944 1.66 -34.72 -0.01
CA ALA A 944 0.70 -34.44 1.06
C ALA A 944 0.19 -35.73 1.71
N THR A 945 -0.26 -36.70 0.91
CA THR A 945 -0.69 -38.02 1.38
C THR A 945 0.40 -38.71 2.19
N LYS A 946 1.64 -38.67 1.70
CA LYS A 946 2.78 -39.28 2.37
C LYS A 946 3.04 -38.61 3.73
N GLN A 947 3.04 -37.29 3.78
CA GLN A 947 3.35 -36.55 5.00
C GLN A 947 2.25 -36.71 6.06
N TYR A 948 0.98 -36.55 5.69
CA TYR A 948 -0.13 -36.78 6.61
C TYR A 948 -0.18 -38.23 7.12
N SER A 949 0.04 -39.22 6.24
CA SER A 949 0.11 -40.63 6.68
C SER A 949 1.28 -40.88 7.63
N THR A 950 2.42 -40.20 7.41
CA THR A 950 3.59 -40.29 8.30
C THR A 950 3.30 -39.65 9.65
N ALA A 951 2.67 -38.46 9.67
CA ALA A 951 2.26 -37.76 10.89
C ALA A 951 1.27 -38.59 11.72
N ALA A 952 0.23 -39.15 11.07
CA ALA A 952 -0.72 -40.04 11.73
C ALA A 952 -0.03 -41.27 12.32
N ALA A 953 0.88 -41.93 11.57
CA ALA A 953 1.61 -43.09 12.04
C ALA A 953 2.50 -42.77 13.26
N LEU A 954 3.12 -41.58 13.29
CA LEU A 954 3.92 -41.12 14.44
C LEU A 954 3.06 -40.98 15.70
N LEU A 955 1.90 -40.29 15.63
CA LEU A 955 1.01 -40.17 16.79
C LEU A 955 0.40 -41.51 17.21
N GLN A 956 0.02 -42.35 16.24
CA GLN A 956 -0.49 -43.70 16.53
C GLN A 956 0.57 -44.58 17.22
N SER A 957 1.86 -44.36 16.93
CA SER A 957 2.94 -45.11 17.58
C SER A 957 3.06 -44.86 19.08
N LEU A 958 2.47 -43.78 19.61
CA LEU A 958 2.38 -43.50 21.04
C LEU A 958 1.51 -44.54 21.78
N GLY A 959 0.62 -45.24 21.07
CA GLY A 959 -0.21 -46.31 21.63
C GLY A 959 -1.07 -45.83 22.81
N GLU A 960 -0.98 -46.52 23.95
CA GLU A 960 -1.73 -46.16 25.17
C GLU A 960 -1.35 -44.77 25.69
N HIS A 961 -0.11 -44.31 25.47
CA HIS A 961 0.36 -43.00 25.90
C HIS A 961 -0.25 -41.84 25.11
N LEU A 962 -0.93 -42.09 23.99
CA LEU A 962 -1.61 -41.05 23.25
C LEU A 962 -2.61 -40.27 24.13
N GLN A 963 -3.19 -40.92 25.15
CA GLN A 963 -4.14 -40.32 26.08
C GLN A 963 -3.49 -39.59 27.26
N ASP A 964 -2.16 -39.67 27.42
CA ASP A 964 -1.44 -38.98 28.50
C ASP A 964 -1.49 -37.46 28.35
N ASN A 965 -1.72 -36.95 27.13
CA ASN A 965 -1.90 -35.55 26.84
C ASN A 965 -3.13 -35.34 25.94
N PRO A 966 -4.16 -34.58 26.38
CA PRO A 966 -5.40 -34.40 25.62
C PRO A 966 -5.22 -33.69 24.27
N ILE A 967 -4.08 -33.03 24.04
CA ILE A 967 -3.76 -32.37 22.76
C ILE A 967 -3.39 -33.40 21.69
N TRP A 968 -2.74 -34.52 22.02
CA TRP A 968 -2.26 -35.46 21.01
C TRP A 968 -3.38 -36.21 20.26
N PRO A 969 -4.46 -36.66 20.92
CA PRO A 969 -5.62 -37.20 20.20
C PRO A 969 -6.33 -36.13 19.36
N GLN A 970 -6.29 -34.85 19.77
CA GLN A 970 -6.84 -33.74 18.98
C GLN A 970 -6.01 -33.56 17.69
N HIS A 971 -4.68 -33.51 17.80
CA HIS A 971 -3.79 -33.42 16.64
C HIS A 971 -4.01 -34.60 15.67
N LEU A 972 -4.17 -35.81 16.20
CA LEU A 972 -4.47 -36.98 15.36
C LEU A 972 -5.80 -36.82 14.62
N ALA A 973 -6.85 -36.32 15.28
CA ALA A 973 -8.14 -36.06 14.64
C ALA A 973 -8.05 -34.99 13.53
N ILE A 974 -7.24 -33.95 13.72
CA ILE A 974 -6.97 -32.92 12.70
C ILE A 974 -6.22 -33.53 11.50
N ILE A 975 -5.21 -34.37 11.76
CA ILE A 975 -4.47 -35.07 10.69
C ILE A 975 -5.39 -36.00 9.89
N ASP A 976 -6.30 -36.71 10.57
CA ASP A 976 -7.32 -37.52 9.93
C ASP A 976 -8.24 -36.66 9.05
N MET A 977 -8.68 -35.50 9.52
CA MET A 977 -9.45 -34.55 8.69
C MET A 977 -8.69 -34.16 7.43
N ASN A 978 -7.40 -33.84 7.53
CA ASN A 978 -6.56 -33.51 6.38
C ASN A 978 -6.47 -34.67 5.38
N LEU A 979 -6.28 -35.91 5.86
CA LEU A 979 -6.36 -37.11 5.02
C LEU A 979 -7.73 -37.28 4.36
N GLY A 980 -8.82 -36.98 5.07
CA GLY A 980 -10.18 -36.98 4.54
C GLY A 980 -10.38 -35.97 3.42
N ILE A 981 -9.78 -34.77 3.53
CA ILE A 981 -9.79 -33.75 2.48
C ILE A 981 -9.06 -34.27 1.24
N ILE A 982 -7.89 -34.89 1.41
CA ILE A 982 -7.16 -35.53 0.31
C ILE A 982 -7.96 -36.67 -0.32
N LYS A 983 -8.68 -37.50 0.44
CA LYS A 983 -9.54 -38.55 -0.14
C LYS A 983 -10.75 -37.99 -0.88
N THR A 984 -11.35 -36.92 -0.34
CA THR A 984 -12.37 -36.14 -1.04
C THR A 984 -11.80 -35.57 -2.34
N SER A 985 -10.49 -35.30 -2.38
CA SER A 985 -9.81 -34.79 -3.56
C SER A 985 -9.69 -35.81 -4.69
N GLU A 986 -9.44 -37.06 -4.29
CA GLU A 986 -9.34 -38.21 -5.18
C GLU A 986 -10.73 -38.74 -5.61
N MET A 987 -11.81 -38.08 -5.19
CA MET A 987 -13.21 -38.50 -5.37
C MET A 987 -13.54 -39.85 -4.71
N ASP A 988 -12.74 -40.30 -3.74
CA ASP A 988 -13.03 -41.48 -2.93
C ASP A 988 -13.84 -41.08 -1.69
N TYR A 989 -15.11 -40.73 -1.91
CA TYR A 989 -15.99 -40.25 -0.84
C TYR A 989 -16.29 -41.31 0.22
N THR A 990 -16.16 -42.59 -0.11
CA THR A 990 -16.38 -43.67 0.86
C THR A 990 -15.23 -43.69 1.87
N ALA A 991 -13.98 -43.65 1.37
CA ALA A 991 -12.82 -43.53 2.24
C ALA A 991 -12.80 -42.21 3.00
N ALA A 992 -13.15 -41.10 2.34
CA ALA A 992 -13.20 -39.78 2.98
C ALA A 992 -14.21 -39.75 4.14
N LEU A 993 -15.43 -40.25 3.91
CA LEU A 993 -16.47 -40.29 4.93
C LEU A 993 -16.04 -41.12 6.14
N GLN A 994 -15.47 -42.31 5.90
CA GLN A 994 -14.95 -43.16 6.97
C GLN A 994 -13.89 -42.44 7.82
N ILE A 995 -12.93 -41.77 7.17
CA ILE A 995 -11.86 -41.04 7.86
C ILE A 995 -12.43 -39.86 8.67
N PHE A 996 -13.37 -39.09 8.11
CA PHE A 996 -13.98 -37.97 8.83
C PHE A 996 -14.84 -38.44 10.02
N GLU A 997 -15.57 -39.55 9.89
CA GLU A 997 -16.30 -40.17 11.00
C GLU A 997 -15.34 -40.66 12.10
N GLU A 998 -14.21 -41.25 11.71
CA GLU A 998 -13.15 -41.64 12.64
C GLU A 998 -12.54 -40.42 13.37
N ALA A 999 -12.42 -39.27 12.70
CA ALA A 999 -12.00 -38.02 13.33
C ALA A 999 -13.06 -37.46 14.29
N ASP A 1000 -14.33 -37.41 13.89
CA ASP A 1000 -15.44 -36.92 14.74
C ASP A 1000 -15.63 -37.77 16.00
N ASN A 1001 -15.41 -39.08 15.91
CA ASN A 1001 -15.41 -39.99 17.05
C ASN A 1001 -14.28 -39.66 18.06
N LYS A 1002 -13.08 -39.30 17.57
CA LYS A 1002 -11.96 -38.86 18.42
C LYS A 1002 -12.31 -37.55 19.14
N PHE A 1003 -12.84 -36.56 18.43
CA PHE A 1003 -13.31 -35.31 19.04
C PHE A 1003 -14.43 -35.52 20.06
N SER A 1004 -15.37 -36.42 19.77
CA SER A 1004 -16.46 -36.75 20.69
C SER A 1004 -15.93 -37.38 21.99
N THR A 1005 -14.92 -38.25 21.90
CA THR A 1005 -14.25 -38.84 23.06
C THR A 1005 -13.56 -37.78 23.91
N LEU A 1006 -12.85 -36.82 23.28
CA LEU A 1006 -12.19 -35.72 23.98
C LEU A 1006 -13.18 -34.79 24.69
N ARG A 1007 -14.33 -34.51 24.07
CA ARG A 1007 -15.39 -33.69 24.66
C ARG A 1007 -15.97 -34.31 25.93
N ASP A 1008 -16.12 -35.64 25.95
CA ASP A 1008 -16.70 -36.36 27.09
C ASP A 1008 -15.73 -36.47 28.28
N GLN A 1009 -14.41 -36.31 28.06
CA GLN A 1009 -13.36 -36.34 29.09
C GLN A 1009 -13.20 -35.02 29.90
N ALA A 1010 -14.24 -34.18 29.98
CA ALA A 1010 -14.25 -32.89 30.68
C ALA A 1010 -13.34 -31.78 30.08
N VAL A 1011 -12.76 -31.97 28.88
CA VAL A 1011 -12.16 -30.88 28.06
C VAL A 1011 -13.27 -30.03 27.38
N SER A 1012 -14.50 -30.15 27.86
CA SER A 1012 -15.75 -29.70 27.23
C SER A 1012 -15.93 -28.18 27.17
N GLN A 1013 -15.01 -27.37 27.71
CA GLN A 1013 -15.10 -25.90 27.70
C GLN A 1013 -14.08 -25.25 26.75
N ASN A 1014 -13.22 -26.02 26.07
CA ASN A 1014 -12.26 -25.47 25.12
C ASN A 1014 -12.96 -25.09 23.80
N VAL A 1015 -13.02 -23.80 23.51
CA VAL A 1015 -13.66 -23.23 22.30
C VAL A 1015 -13.00 -23.75 21.02
N ASP A 1016 -11.66 -23.85 20.99
CA ASP A 1016 -10.91 -24.30 19.81
C ASP A 1016 -11.23 -25.76 19.48
N LEU A 1017 -11.22 -26.62 20.51
CA LEU A 1017 -11.58 -28.04 20.36
C LEU A 1017 -13.03 -28.21 19.87
N GLN A 1018 -13.96 -27.39 20.39
CA GLN A 1018 -15.35 -27.41 19.93
C GLN A 1018 -15.50 -26.91 18.49
N SER A 1019 -14.66 -25.96 18.07
CA SER A 1019 -14.61 -25.45 16.70
C SER A 1019 -14.09 -26.52 15.73
N ASP A 1020 -12.97 -27.18 16.08
CA ASP A 1020 -12.39 -28.29 15.29
C ASP A 1020 -13.41 -29.45 15.14
N ALA A 1021 -14.12 -29.78 16.22
CA ALA A 1021 -15.19 -30.78 16.21
C ALA A 1021 -16.44 -30.34 15.43
N ALA A 1022 -16.61 -29.05 15.15
CA ALA A 1022 -17.65 -28.57 14.24
C ALA A 1022 -17.17 -28.67 12.79
N TRP A 1023 -15.88 -28.44 12.52
CA TRP A 1023 -15.27 -28.64 11.21
C TRP A 1023 -15.34 -30.09 10.73
N SER A 1024 -15.08 -31.08 11.61
CA SER A 1024 -15.25 -32.51 11.26
C SER A 1024 -16.66 -32.81 10.74
N ARG A 1025 -17.69 -32.30 11.44
CA ARG A 1025 -19.10 -32.46 11.06
C ARG A 1025 -19.45 -31.72 9.77
N ASP A 1026 -18.91 -30.53 9.56
CA ASP A 1026 -19.04 -29.80 8.30
C ASP A 1026 -18.51 -30.63 7.12
N TYR A 1027 -17.33 -31.25 7.27
CA TYR A 1027 -16.76 -32.11 6.23
C TYR A 1027 -17.58 -33.38 6.00
N ILE A 1028 -18.06 -34.04 7.05
CA ILE A 1028 -18.99 -35.19 6.91
C ILE A 1028 -20.26 -34.76 6.15
N GLY A 1029 -20.82 -33.61 6.52
CA GLY A 1029 -21.99 -33.03 5.87
C GLY A 1029 -21.75 -32.73 4.40
N PHE A 1030 -20.60 -32.13 4.09
CA PHE A 1030 -20.20 -31.77 2.74
C PHE A 1030 -19.93 -33.00 1.85
N VAL A 1031 -19.23 -34.02 2.35
CA VAL A 1031 -19.01 -35.26 1.60
C VAL A 1031 -20.33 -36.00 1.33
N ASN A 1032 -21.23 -36.05 2.31
CA ASN A 1032 -22.57 -36.61 2.11
C ASN A 1032 -23.39 -35.81 1.08
N PHE A 1033 -23.22 -34.49 1.05
CA PHE A 1033 -23.80 -33.63 0.02
C PHE A 1033 -23.22 -33.97 -1.38
N LEU A 1034 -21.90 -34.08 -1.54
CA LEU A 1034 -21.27 -34.47 -2.81
C LEU A 1034 -21.70 -35.87 -3.28
N CYS A 1035 -21.87 -36.83 -2.36
CA CYS A 1035 -22.44 -38.14 -2.67
C CYS A 1035 -23.88 -38.04 -3.20
N ALA A 1036 -24.69 -37.12 -2.67
CA ALA A 1036 -26.06 -36.89 -3.13
C ALA A 1036 -26.10 -36.27 -4.53
N GLU A 1037 -25.19 -35.33 -4.85
CA GLU A 1037 -25.04 -34.76 -6.21
C GLU A 1037 -24.68 -35.83 -7.26
N GLN A 1038 -23.92 -36.85 -6.89
CA GLN A 1038 -23.63 -37.98 -7.78
C GLN A 1038 -24.80 -38.97 -7.95
N GLY A 1039 -25.98 -38.64 -7.43
CA GLY A 1039 -27.22 -39.39 -7.61
C GLY A 1039 -27.59 -40.31 -6.44
N ASN A 1040 -26.83 -40.32 -5.35
CA ASN A 1040 -27.18 -41.08 -4.15
C ASN A 1040 -27.97 -40.21 -3.15
N THR A 1041 -29.23 -39.92 -3.49
CA THR A 1041 -30.11 -39.05 -2.68
C THR A 1041 -30.35 -39.54 -1.25
N SER A 1042 -30.03 -40.80 -0.93
CA SER A 1042 -30.10 -41.32 0.44
C SER A 1042 -29.10 -40.66 1.40
N CYS A 1043 -28.01 -40.09 0.88
CA CYS A 1043 -27.00 -39.36 1.66
C CYS A 1043 -27.46 -37.97 2.11
N LEU A 1044 -28.50 -37.41 1.48
CA LEU A 1044 -28.91 -36.02 1.68
C LEU A 1044 -29.51 -35.76 3.06
N THR A 1045 -30.28 -36.72 3.59
CA THR A 1045 -30.79 -36.68 4.96
C THR A 1045 -29.65 -36.64 5.98
N SER A 1046 -28.58 -37.41 5.72
CA SER A 1046 -27.38 -37.43 6.57
C SER A 1046 -26.64 -36.09 6.48
N ALA A 1047 -26.45 -35.56 5.27
CA ALA A 1047 -25.81 -34.26 5.06
C ALA A 1047 -26.48 -33.14 5.87
N ILE A 1048 -27.81 -33.02 5.75
CA ILE A 1048 -28.59 -31.99 6.43
C ILE A 1048 -28.57 -32.18 7.95
N ALA A 1049 -28.67 -33.42 8.44
CA ALA A 1049 -28.62 -33.70 9.87
C ALA A 1049 -27.28 -33.27 10.46
N THR A 1050 -26.16 -33.70 9.87
CA THR A 1050 -24.81 -33.39 10.37
C THR A 1050 -24.47 -31.90 10.26
N LEU A 1051 -24.87 -31.23 9.16
CA LEU A 1051 -24.68 -29.77 9.01
C LEU A 1051 -25.50 -28.97 10.04
N ASN A 1052 -26.70 -29.43 10.41
CA ASN A 1052 -27.47 -28.80 11.48
C ASN A 1052 -26.77 -28.94 12.84
N GLU A 1053 -26.13 -30.07 13.12
CA GLU A 1053 -25.33 -30.27 14.32
C GLU A 1053 -24.12 -29.32 14.37
N ALA A 1054 -23.38 -29.21 13.27
CA ALA A 1054 -22.27 -28.26 13.13
C ALA A 1054 -22.74 -26.81 13.32
N ARG A 1055 -23.84 -26.41 12.67
CA ARG A 1055 -24.43 -25.07 12.81
C ARG A 1055 -24.81 -24.77 14.24
N ASN A 1056 -25.45 -25.72 14.93
CA ASN A 1056 -25.88 -25.53 16.31
C ASN A 1056 -24.67 -25.41 17.26
N ALA A 1057 -23.58 -26.13 16.99
CA ALA A 1057 -22.33 -25.99 17.74
C ALA A 1057 -21.71 -24.60 17.52
N ARG A 1058 -21.53 -24.17 16.26
CA ARG A 1058 -20.95 -22.85 15.93
C ARG A 1058 -21.80 -21.68 16.42
N ALA A 1059 -23.13 -21.78 16.35
CA ALA A 1059 -24.03 -20.76 16.89
C ALA A 1059 -23.89 -20.61 18.43
N ARG A 1060 -23.64 -21.70 19.16
CA ARG A 1060 -23.34 -21.63 20.60
C ARG A 1060 -21.98 -20.99 20.86
N LEU A 1061 -20.96 -21.38 20.10
CA LEU A 1061 -19.61 -20.80 20.21
C LEU A 1061 -19.64 -19.29 19.96
N HIS A 1062 -20.22 -18.86 18.83
CA HIS A 1062 -20.36 -17.44 18.50
C HIS A 1062 -21.15 -16.65 19.56
N ALA A 1063 -22.17 -17.24 20.18
CA ALA A 1063 -22.92 -16.60 21.26
C ALA A 1063 -22.11 -16.41 22.56
N ILE A 1064 -21.16 -17.30 22.84
CA ILE A 1064 -20.28 -17.22 24.02
C ILE A 1064 -19.07 -16.31 23.75
N THR A 1065 -18.64 -16.17 22.49
CA THR A 1065 -17.48 -15.35 22.07
C THR A 1065 -17.81 -14.37 20.91
N PRO A 1066 -18.74 -13.42 21.09
CA PRO A 1066 -19.26 -12.57 20.01
C PRO A 1066 -18.25 -11.59 19.38
N GLY A 1067 -17.05 -11.45 19.96
CA GLY A 1067 -15.98 -10.57 19.45
C GLY A 1067 -15.01 -11.25 18.45
N GLN A 1068 -15.12 -12.55 18.21
CA GLN A 1068 -14.25 -13.27 17.27
C GLN A 1068 -14.89 -13.37 15.88
N LEU A 1069 -14.41 -12.56 14.92
CA LEU A 1069 -14.90 -12.56 13.54
C LEU A 1069 -14.83 -13.94 12.88
N GLN A 1070 -13.77 -14.71 13.13
CA GLN A 1070 -13.59 -16.05 12.54
C GLN A 1070 -14.76 -16.99 12.81
N LEU A 1071 -15.33 -16.97 14.02
CA LEU A 1071 -16.46 -17.84 14.37
C LEU A 1071 -17.76 -17.43 13.66
N ALA A 1072 -17.90 -16.16 13.29
CA ALA A 1072 -19.02 -15.67 12.50
C ALA A 1072 -18.92 -16.14 11.04
N ASP A 1073 -17.71 -16.13 10.49
CA ASP A 1073 -17.41 -16.59 9.12
C ASP A 1073 -17.62 -18.09 9.01
N ASP A 1074 -17.11 -18.86 9.98
CA ASP A 1074 -17.31 -20.31 10.08
C ASP A 1074 -18.82 -20.66 10.17
N LEU A 1075 -19.61 -19.91 10.95
CA LEU A 1075 -21.06 -20.12 11.02
C LEU A 1075 -21.74 -19.81 9.68
N THR A 1076 -21.28 -18.76 8.99
CA THR A 1076 -21.77 -18.37 7.66
C THR A 1076 -21.47 -19.46 6.63
N HIS A 1077 -20.29 -20.09 6.71
CA HIS A 1077 -19.89 -21.23 5.89
C HIS A 1077 -20.85 -22.43 6.06
N THR A 1078 -21.08 -22.88 7.31
CA THR A 1078 -22.01 -24.00 7.55
C THR A 1078 -23.42 -23.68 7.04
N ASN A 1079 -23.88 -22.43 7.21
CA ASN A 1079 -25.20 -22.01 6.75
C ASN A 1079 -25.31 -22.04 5.21
N ALA A 1080 -24.24 -21.69 4.50
CA ALA A 1080 -24.21 -21.77 3.04
C ALA A 1080 -24.35 -23.22 2.57
N THR A 1081 -23.53 -24.13 3.09
CA THR A 1081 -23.55 -25.56 2.75
C THR A 1081 -24.87 -26.23 3.14
N LEU A 1082 -25.46 -25.83 4.28
CA LEU A 1082 -26.77 -26.32 4.72
C LEU A 1082 -27.90 -25.84 3.79
N ALA A 1083 -27.90 -24.57 3.38
CA ALA A 1083 -28.88 -24.02 2.46
C ALA A 1083 -28.82 -24.71 1.08
N ALA A 1084 -27.61 -25.03 0.63
CA ALA A 1084 -27.35 -25.83 -0.57
C ALA A 1084 -27.95 -27.25 -0.47
N ALA A 1085 -27.66 -27.96 0.62
CA ALA A 1085 -28.21 -29.30 0.85
C ALA A 1085 -29.75 -29.29 0.93
N GLN A 1086 -30.34 -28.27 1.56
CA GLN A 1086 -31.79 -28.06 1.62
C GLN A 1086 -32.39 -27.74 0.24
N GLY A 1087 -31.68 -26.95 -0.58
CA GLY A 1087 -32.05 -26.68 -1.96
C GLY A 1087 -32.11 -27.95 -2.81
N LEU A 1088 -31.06 -28.78 -2.72
CA LEU A 1088 -30.99 -30.07 -3.40
C LEU A 1088 -32.08 -31.04 -2.90
N GLN A 1089 -32.44 -30.98 -1.60
CA GLN A 1089 -33.51 -31.79 -1.04
C GLN A 1089 -34.86 -31.40 -1.64
N ALA A 1090 -35.17 -30.11 -1.61
CA ALA A 1090 -36.39 -29.58 -2.21
C ALA A 1090 -36.46 -29.91 -3.71
N LEU A 1091 -35.34 -29.88 -4.43
CA LEU A 1091 -35.28 -30.29 -5.83
C LEU A 1091 -35.61 -31.78 -6.01
N SER A 1092 -35.02 -32.65 -5.18
CA SER A 1092 -35.28 -34.11 -5.21
C SER A 1092 -36.73 -34.48 -4.86
N GLU A 1093 -37.36 -33.69 -3.98
CA GLU A 1093 -38.76 -33.85 -3.55
C GLU A 1093 -39.75 -33.22 -4.55
N ARG A 1094 -39.25 -32.56 -5.62
CA ARG A 1094 -40.02 -31.83 -6.64
C ARG A 1094 -40.73 -30.57 -6.13
N HIS A 1095 -40.07 -29.85 -5.23
CA HIS A 1095 -40.44 -28.53 -4.73
C HIS A 1095 -39.50 -27.45 -5.31
N PRO A 1096 -39.60 -27.13 -6.62
CA PRO A 1096 -38.60 -26.31 -7.30
C PRO A 1096 -38.54 -24.87 -6.77
N THR A 1097 -39.65 -24.31 -6.28
CA THR A 1097 -39.66 -22.97 -5.69
C THR A 1097 -38.88 -22.89 -4.37
N ASP A 1098 -38.90 -23.97 -3.58
CA ASP A 1098 -38.13 -24.02 -2.34
C ASP A 1098 -36.66 -24.39 -2.60
N ALA A 1099 -36.40 -25.14 -3.69
CA ALA A 1099 -35.05 -25.38 -4.19
C ALA A 1099 -34.32 -24.09 -4.58
N VAL A 1100 -34.97 -23.24 -5.39
CA VAL A 1100 -34.43 -21.92 -5.78
C VAL A 1100 -34.12 -21.05 -4.56
N LYS A 1101 -35.02 -20.99 -3.57
CA LYS A 1101 -34.75 -20.23 -2.34
C LYS A 1101 -33.52 -20.74 -1.58
N GLY A 1102 -33.37 -22.06 -1.49
CA GLY A 1102 -32.22 -22.70 -0.85
C GLY A 1102 -30.90 -22.36 -1.55
N PHE A 1103 -30.86 -22.49 -2.87
CA PHE A 1103 -29.67 -22.16 -3.67
C PHE A 1103 -29.35 -20.66 -3.65
N ALA A 1104 -30.34 -19.78 -3.81
CA ALA A 1104 -30.16 -18.34 -3.72
C ALA A 1104 -29.61 -17.91 -2.34
N GLN A 1105 -30.07 -18.55 -1.26
CA GLN A 1105 -29.56 -18.31 0.08
C GLN A 1105 -28.12 -18.79 0.23
N ALA A 1106 -27.79 -19.98 -0.27
CA ALA A 1106 -26.42 -20.51 -0.28
C ALA A 1106 -25.45 -19.57 -1.02
N VAL A 1107 -25.87 -19.07 -2.18
CA VAL A 1107 -25.14 -18.10 -3.00
C VAL A 1107 -24.92 -16.79 -2.24
N SER A 1108 -25.97 -16.22 -1.64
CA SER A 1108 -25.86 -14.95 -0.92
C SER A 1108 -24.86 -15.04 0.24
N LEU A 1109 -24.89 -16.15 1.00
CA LEU A 1109 -23.98 -16.39 2.12
C LEU A 1109 -22.54 -16.62 1.63
N THR A 1110 -22.36 -17.32 0.51
CA THR A 1110 -21.04 -17.53 -0.11
C THR A 1110 -20.42 -16.20 -0.59
N LEU A 1111 -21.23 -15.34 -1.21
CA LEU A 1111 -20.78 -14.02 -1.67
C LEU A 1111 -20.41 -13.09 -0.51
N GLN A 1112 -21.01 -13.28 0.66
CA GLN A 1112 -20.65 -12.56 1.87
C GLN A 1112 -19.21 -12.93 2.30
N ILE A 1113 -18.89 -14.23 2.35
CA ILE A 1113 -17.56 -14.76 2.71
C ILE A 1113 -16.49 -14.34 1.67
N LEU A 1114 -16.82 -14.39 0.37
CA LEU A 1114 -15.86 -14.05 -0.70
C LEU A 1114 -15.50 -12.55 -0.75
N ARG A 1115 -16.37 -11.66 -0.28
CA ARG A 1115 -16.05 -10.22 -0.18
C ARG A 1115 -15.02 -9.92 0.90
N GLU A 1116 -14.83 -10.84 1.85
CA GLU A 1116 -13.97 -10.68 3.02
C GLU A 1116 -12.58 -11.34 2.81
N GLY A 1117 -12.35 -12.01 1.67
CA GLY A 1117 -11.01 -12.43 1.23
C GLY A 1117 -10.60 -13.87 1.58
N ASN A 1118 -11.54 -14.76 1.86
CA ASN A 1118 -11.29 -16.19 2.13
C ASN A 1118 -11.56 -17.07 0.88
N TRP A 1119 -10.51 -17.67 0.31
CA TRP A 1119 -10.53 -18.24 -1.06
C TRP A 1119 -10.70 -19.77 -1.13
N GLU A 1120 -10.84 -20.47 -0.01
CA GLU A 1120 -10.96 -21.94 0.03
C GLU A 1120 -12.31 -22.47 -0.48
N TYR A 1121 -13.26 -21.59 -0.82
CA TYR A 1121 -14.68 -21.92 -0.97
C TYR A 1121 -15.21 -21.90 -2.42
N TRP A 1122 -14.34 -22.18 -3.40
CA TRP A 1122 -14.66 -22.10 -4.84
C TRP A 1122 -15.64 -23.19 -5.35
N ARG A 1123 -15.76 -24.33 -4.66
CA ARG A 1123 -16.71 -25.41 -5.04
C ARG A 1123 -18.18 -24.99 -4.92
N LEU A 1124 -18.48 -23.85 -4.30
CA LEU A 1124 -19.83 -23.26 -4.27
C LEU A 1124 -20.26 -22.63 -5.61
N ALA A 1125 -19.43 -22.67 -6.66
CA ALA A 1125 -19.81 -22.22 -8.00
C ALA A 1125 -20.79 -23.19 -8.73
N ASP A 1126 -20.82 -24.48 -8.35
CA ASP A 1126 -21.72 -25.50 -8.94
C ASP A 1126 -23.21 -25.23 -8.62
N PHE A 1127 -23.49 -24.45 -7.57
CA PHE A 1127 -24.86 -24.13 -7.13
C PHE A 1127 -25.64 -23.27 -8.11
N TYR A 1128 -24.97 -22.40 -8.88
CA TYR A 1128 -25.65 -21.57 -9.86
C TYR A 1128 -26.17 -22.39 -11.05
N ASP A 1129 -25.52 -23.52 -11.37
CA ASP A 1129 -25.98 -24.46 -12.40
C ASP A 1129 -27.26 -25.16 -11.92
N GLN A 1130 -27.27 -25.63 -10.67
CA GLN A 1130 -28.44 -26.28 -10.04
C GLN A 1130 -29.64 -25.33 -9.84
N GLU A 1131 -29.40 -24.04 -9.54
CA GLU A 1131 -30.45 -23.00 -9.48
C GLU A 1131 -31.07 -22.76 -10.87
N GLY A 1132 -30.22 -22.66 -11.90
CA GLY A 1132 -30.67 -22.56 -13.29
C GLY A 1132 -31.52 -23.76 -13.73
N GLU A 1133 -31.12 -24.98 -13.38
CA GLU A 1133 -31.91 -26.19 -13.65
C GLU A 1133 -33.29 -26.18 -12.95
N ALA A 1134 -33.35 -25.68 -11.71
CA ALA A 1134 -34.61 -25.55 -10.97
C ALA A 1134 -35.56 -24.51 -11.60
N GLU A 1135 -35.04 -23.40 -12.12
CA GLU A 1135 -35.81 -22.39 -12.87
C GLU A 1135 -36.31 -22.92 -14.23
N VAL A 1136 -35.52 -23.76 -14.91
CA VAL A 1136 -35.96 -24.49 -16.12
C VAL A 1136 -37.16 -25.40 -15.82
N LEU A 1137 -37.14 -26.12 -14.69
CA LEU A 1137 -38.26 -26.96 -14.26
C LEU A 1137 -39.54 -26.15 -13.96
N GLN A 1138 -39.42 -24.85 -13.65
CA GLN A 1138 -40.53 -23.92 -13.46
C GLN A 1138 -40.99 -23.23 -14.75
N ASN A 1139 -40.40 -23.56 -15.91
CA ASN A 1139 -40.59 -22.87 -17.19
C ASN A 1139 -40.17 -21.40 -17.19
N ASN A 1140 -39.27 -21.00 -16.28
CA ASN A 1140 -38.78 -19.63 -16.19
C ASN A 1140 -37.44 -19.49 -16.94
N TYR A 1141 -37.50 -19.73 -18.25
CA TYR A 1141 -36.32 -19.91 -19.09
C TYR A 1141 -35.39 -18.68 -19.15
N GLN A 1142 -35.94 -17.47 -18.95
CA GLN A 1142 -35.15 -16.24 -18.92
C GLN A 1142 -34.34 -16.12 -17.62
N ALA A 1143 -34.95 -16.42 -16.47
CA ALA A 1143 -34.26 -16.42 -15.18
C ALA A 1143 -33.18 -17.51 -15.16
N ALA A 1144 -33.52 -18.72 -15.63
CA ALA A 1144 -32.54 -19.78 -15.80
C ALA A 1144 -31.35 -19.36 -16.68
N GLN A 1145 -31.61 -18.70 -17.81
CA GLN A 1145 -30.57 -18.20 -18.71
C GLN A 1145 -29.69 -17.13 -18.05
N ASP A 1146 -30.29 -16.23 -17.27
CA ASP A 1146 -29.58 -15.19 -16.54
C ASP A 1146 -28.72 -15.79 -15.41
N ASP A 1147 -29.21 -16.83 -14.72
CA ASP A 1147 -28.49 -17.50 -13.64
C ASP A 1147 -27.37 -18.40 -14.16
N PHE A 1148 -27.55 -19.13 -15.27
CA PHE A 1148 -26.46 -19.81 -15.98
C PHE A 1148 -25.42 -18.81 -16.51
N ALA A 1149 -25.85 -17.62 -16.96
CA ALA A 1149 -24.92 -16.57 -17.41
C ALA A 1149 -24.14 -15.97 -16.23
N LYS A 1150 -24.76 -15.80 -15.06
CA LYS A 1150 -24.08 -15.41 -13.82
C LYS A 1150 -23.13 -16.52 -13.35
N ALA A 1151 -23.50 -17.79 -13.46
CA ALA A 1151 -22.64 -18.94 -13.19
C ALA A 1151 -21.39 -18.87 -14.07
N ALA A 1152 -21.58 -18.70 -15.38
CA ALA A 1152 -20.50 -18.61 -16.36
C ALA A 1152 -19.64 -17.35 -16.16
N ALA A 1153 -20.23 -16.21 -15.81
CA ALA A 1153 -19.50 -14.97 -15.52
C ALA A 1153 -18.74 -15.03 -14.19
N THR A 1154 -19.30 -15.71 -13.18
CA THR A 1154 -18.65 -15.93 -11.88
C THR A 1154 -17.55 -16.96 -12.00
N LEU A 1155 -17.75 -18.05 -12.75
CA LEU A 1155 -16.70 -19.02 -13.10
C LEU A 1155 -15.61 -18.38 -13.97
N ALA A 1156 -15.96 -17.57 -14.97
CA ALA A 1156 -14.99 -16.80 -15.76
C ALA A 1156 -14.27 -15.76 -14.91
N GLY A 1157 -14.97 -15.15 -13.96
CA GLY A 1157 -14.43 -14.23 -12.96
C GLY A 1157 -13.52 -14.93 -11.96
N LEU A 1158 -13.80 -16.18 -11.56
CA LEU A 1158 -13.00 -17.03 -10.69
C LEU A 1158 -11.80 -17.64 -11.44
N VAL A 1159 -11.93 -17.95 -12.73
CA VAL A 1159 -10.83 -18.39 -13.61
C VAL A 1159 -9.92 -17.21 -13.95
N CYS A 1160 -10.49 -16.02 -14.20
CA CYS A 1160 -9.72 -14.78 -14.32
C CYS A 1160 -9.12 -14.36 -12.99
N ALA A 1161 -9.84 -14.50 -11.86
CA ALA A 1161 -9.30 -14.26 -10.53
C ALA A 1161 -8.18 -15.25 -10.24
N ALA A 1162 -8.29 -16.55 -10.54
CA ALA A 1162 -7.21 -17.52 -10.41
C ALA A 1162 -6.01 -17.23 -11.33
N HIS A 1163 -6.22 -16.58 -12.48
CA HIS A 1163 -5.15 -16.04 -13.34
C HIS A 1163 -4.60 -14.67 -12.90
N VAL A 1164 -5.32 -13.93 -12.05
CA VAL A 1164 -4.96 -12.58 -11.57
C VAL A 1164 -4.45 -12.61 -10.11
N THR A 1165 -4.84 -13.60 -9.32
CA THR A 1165 -4.35 -13.95 -7.98
C THR A 1165 -3.34 -15.08 -8.02
N ASN A 1166 -3.11 -15.68 -9.19
CA ASN A 1166 -2.09 -16.68 -9.42
C ASN A 1166 -1.99 -17.67 -8.23
N CYS A 1167 -3.01 -18.50 -8.00
CA CYS A 1167 -2.90 -19.64 -7.07
C CYS A 1167 -2.88 -20.91 -7.94
N PRO A 1168 -2.16 -21.99 -7.61
CA PRO A 1168 -2.24 -23.20 -8.41
C PRO A 1168 -3.66 -23.81 -8.28
N PRO A 1169 -4.21 -24.43 -9.33
CA PRO A 1169 -5.61 -24.82 -9.36
C PRO A 1169 -5.88 -25.97 -8.37
N PRO A 1170 -6.86 -25.87 -7.46
CA PRO A 1170 -7.27 -26.99 -6.62
C PRO A 1170 -7.81 -28.15 -7.47
N MET A 1171 -7.05 -29.26 -7.47
CA MET A 1171 -7.43 -30.57 -8.03
C MET A 1171 -7.68 -30.61 -9.54
N PRO A 1172 -7.84 -31.81 -10.17
CA PRO A 1172 -8.11 -31.85 -11.60
C PRO A 1172 -9.48 -31.22 -11.84
N ILE A 1173 -9.45 -29.95 -12.22
CA ILE A 1173 -10.42 -29.36 -13.15
C ILE A 1173 -10.27 -30.23 -14.39
N SER A 1174 -10.95 -31.37 -14.38
CA SER A 1174 -11.13 -32.11 -15.58
C SER A 1174 -11.75 -31.12 -16.55
N LEU A 1175 -11.16 -31.06 -17.74
CA LEU A 1175 -11.82 -30.52 -18.91
C LEU A 1175 -13.29 -30.98 -19.02
N ASN A 1176 -13.72 -32.03 -18.29
CA ASN A 1176 -15.11 -32.45 -18.15
C ASN A 1176 -16.06 -31.49 -17.43
N LEU A 1177 -15.68 -30.51 -16.59
CA LEU A 1177 -16.70 -29.60 -16.01
C LEU A 1177 -17.09 -28.49 -16.99
N SER A 1178 -16.10 -27.83 -17.60
CA SER A 1178 -16.36 -26.90 -18.72
C SER A 1178 -16.95 -27.63 -19.94
N ALA A 1179 -16.55 -28.87 -20.20
CA ALA A 1179 -17.17 -29.70 -21.23
C ALA A 1179 -18.56 -30.22 -20.83
N ARG A 1180 -18.85 -30.53 -19.56
CA ARG A 1180 -20.20 -30.85 -19.07
C ARG A 1180 -21.10 -29.64 -19.18
N ILE A 1181 -20.71 -28.49 -18.64
CA ILE A 1181 -21.48 -27.25 -18.78
C ILE A 1181 -21.67 -26.93 -20.27
N SER A 1182 -20.66 -27.05 -21.12
CA SER A 1182 -20.81 -26.90 -22.59
C SER A 1182 -21.79 -27.94 -23.20
N THR A 1183 -21.76 -29.18 -22.75
CA THR A 1183 -22.56 -30.29 -23.30
C THR A 1183 -23.99 -30.27 -22.79
N ASP A 1184 -24.19 -29.97 -21.52
CA ASP A 1184 -25.47 -29.84 -20.83
C ASP A 1184 -26.14 -28.51 -21.19
N LEU A 1185 -25.40 -27.40 -21.34
CA LEU A 1185 -25.93 -26.18 -21.95
C LEU A 1185 -26.30 -26.40 -23.41
N ALA A 1186 -25.53 -27.19 -24.19
CA ALA A 1186 -25.92 -27.56 -25.55
C ALA A 1186 -27.14 -28.51 -25.59
N HIS A 1187 -27.29 -29.42 -24.61
CA HIS A 1187 -28.40 -30.35 -24.49
C HIS A 1187 -29.68 -29.67 -23.96
N VAL A 1188 -29.55 -28.71 -23.05
CA VAL A 1188 -30.62 -27.87 -22.51
C VAL A 1188 -31.05 -26.84 -23.56
N ILE A 1189 -30.13 -26.13 -24.22
CA ILE A 1189 -30.45 -25.27 -25.38
C ILE A 1189 -31.07 -26.10 -26.51
N GLY A 1190 -30.60 -27.34 -26.71
CA GLY A 1190 -31.18 -28.28 -27.67
C GLY A 1190 -32.61 -28.69 -27.32
N SER A 1191 -32.88 -28.99 -26.05
CA SER A 1191 -34.20 -29.40 -25.56
C SER A 1191 -35.20 -28.24 -25.42
N VAL A 1192 -34.73 -27.04 -25.10
CA VAL A 1192 -35.49 -25.77 -25.10
C VAL A 1192 -35.79 -25.30 -26.53
N LYS A 1193 -34.97 -25.67 -27.52
CA LYS A 1193 -35.31 -25.50 -28.94
C LYS A 1193 -36.27 -26.56 -29.48
N GLN A 1194 -36.42 -27.70 -28.78
CA GLN A 1194 -37.25 -28.83 -29.23
C GLN A 1194 -38.65 -28.87 -28.58
N LYS A 1195 -38.82 -28.32 -27.38
CA LYS A 1195 -40.11 -28.02 -26.75
C LYS A 1195 -40.60 -26.64 -27.17
#